data_AF-A0A9D2U662-F1
#
_entry.id   AF-A0A9D2U662-F1
#
_cell.length_a   1.000
_cell.length_b   1.000
_cell.length_c   1.000
_cell.angle_alpha   90.00
_cell.angle_beta   90.00
_cell.angle_gamma   90.00
#
_symmetry.space_group_name_H-M   'P 1'
#
loop_
_entity.id
_entity.type
_entity.pdbx_description
1 polymer ?
#
loop_
_entity_poly.entity_id
_entity_poly.type
_entity_poly.pdbx_seq_one_letter_code
_entity_poly.pdbx_strand_id
1 'polypeptide(L)'
;MKDWFYEKFVRKNPRVQKAYETYVQGHLEEHQRSRLKHWLVLLALSWKYRRSQIKRLHTLTLVRQKGSSAKLRMEWIPGACCYNLYVSQDGLQYKFYEKTRKSVCTVGNLNSDKMYFFKFKVSMDGKRYSDFSEVLTVSTVKNQELFFMKKLAQSESAGMTSGASSAQDTERKKREGKRLLYGRILEEGQAEISWEPVPKALHYNLYRSEEGGKYKFLIQTEESSYTDKNIKSGTAYIYLLKYTLNGKKYQEFPHILKLTAPGEKFLKKNSGRLYEKGAESQGSNRISVMNFAKGLMSYDVVSFDVFDTLLFRPFSTPSDLFMLVGERLDIMDFTQIRLQAEEEARQKNRLLRGNREVTLLEIYQLVAQETGIDPQKGADLEFSVECELCWANPYMLEVFHILAAQGKTLVALSDMYLSKELLTRLLSLKGYEDFDQVMVSCDYNCSKRDGGLFELLKEQYSGRIVHIGDNRISDIEKAKEKGLDARFYQNVNEAGNVFRARDMSRLAGSAYRGIVNARLHSGYQQYSPYYEVGFVYTGIYVMGFCQWIYRYVQEHKIEKILFLAREGDLYQKIFHTMYPDIPTEYILWSRIGVVKTIVEKNRHPYLLQIVHHKANTLYKSKIGTLFERTGIGELKKYLPDYRIKAEEFLMPENEKIVRQLLIEHWEEVCGCYSRDQELIRQYLTRKTGDAKSVAVVDVGWSGNNVLQVKYLLEQVYGLNCQAHCLLAAARNVNDTYMAAMIQKEEVKTYIFSNMQNKGLHDAHQEENHRLNSFFFEILTQSCTPTFLGFDKQGRFLYDIPEVENYEKNREIHQGALDFVKEYQSRFRNFPYMMDISGHDAYMPFQYFSRNLLWMKKYFGGYIFGRDLFATQEKAVMESVEEVMKKAGIWEGRS
;
A
#
# COMPACT_ATOMS: atom_id res chain seq x y z
N MET A 1 39.43 3.11 39.79
CA MET A 1 38.48 3.96 40.57
C MET A 1 37.77 5.00 39.70
N LYS A 2 38.49 5.78 38.86
CA LYS A 2 37.90 6.76 37.93
C LYS A 2 36.87 6.17 36.97
N ASP A 3 37.23 5.08 36.27
CA ASP A 3 36.35 4.48 35.28
C ASP A 3 35.14 3.81 35.94
N TRP A 4 35.33 3.24 37.14
CA TRP A 4 34.24 2.73 37.95
C TRP A 4 33.24 3.83 38.37
N PHE A 5 33.72 5.01 38.80
CA PHE A 5 32.84 6.15 39.14
C PHE A 5 32.10 6.67 37.91
N TYR A 6 32.79 6.78 36.77
CA TYR A 6 32.18 7.24 35.52
C TYR A 6 31.13 6.23 35.00
N GLU A 7 31.43 4.93 35.00
CA GLU A 7 30.47 3.88 34.65
C GLU A 7 29.24 3.89 35.56
N LYS A 8 29.47 3.98 36.88
CA LYS A 8 28.40 3.86 37.88
C LYS A 8 27.46 5.07 37.92
N PHE A 9 27.99 6.28 37.71
CA PHE A 9 27.23 7.52 37.88
C PHE A 9 26.94 8.29 36.57
N VAL A 10 27.78 8.15 35.55
CA VAL A 10 27.69 8.89 34.29
C VAL A 10 26.95 8.08 33.23
N ARG A 11 27.47 6.91 32.82
CA ARG A 11 26.89 6.10 31.72
C ARG A 11 25.49 5.57 32.01
N LYS A 12 25.16 5.27 33.28
CA LYS A 12 23.82 4.80 33.67
C LYS A 12 22.72 5.86 33.60
N ASN A 13 23.05 7.15 33.53
CA ASN A 13 22.06 8.22 33.44
C ASN A 13 22.41 9.21 32.31
N PRO A 14 21.75 9.13 31.14
CA PRO A 14 22.05 9.97 29.99
C PRO A 14 22.05 11.48 30.27
N ARG A 15 21.29 11.96 31.28
CA ARG A 15 21.29 13.38 31.67
C ARG A 15 22.51 13.77 32.47
N VAL A 16 22.96 12.90 33.39
CA VAL A 16 24.24 13.09 34.10
C VAL A 16 25.38 13.04 33.11
N GLN A 17 25.34 12.09 32.17
CA GLN A 17 26.31 11.99 31.08
C GLN A 17 26.39 13.27 30.26
N LYS A 18 25.30 13.68 29.63
CA LYS A 18 25.27 14.86 28.77
C LYS A 18 25.72 16.13 29.52
N ALA A 19 25.24 16.34 30.75
CA ALA A 19 25.59 17.53 31.54
C ALA A 19 27.05 17.51 32.00
N TYR A 20 27.54 16.37 32.50
CA TYR A 20 28.89 16.24 33.02
C TYR A 20 29.94 16.28 31.90
N GLU A 21 29.71 15.59 30.78
CA GLU A 21 30.62 15.62 29.63
C GLU A 21 30.70 17.02 29.02
N THR A 22 29.56 17.73 28.91
CA THR A 22 29.56 19.12 28.43
C THR A 22 30.33 20.03 29.38
N TYR A 23 30.16 19.86 30.70
CA TYR A 23 30.93 20.60 31.70
C TYR A 23 32.43 20.33 31.60
N VAL A 24 32.83 19.07 31.49
CA VAL A 24 34.24 18.65 31.36
C VAL A 24 34.86 19.19 30.07
N GLN A 25 34.17 19.08 28.94
CA GLN A 25 34.64 19.61 27.65
C GLN A 25 34.84 21.13 27.70
N GLY A 26 33.96 21.86 28.39
CA GLY A 26 34.08 23.30 28.58
C GLY A 26 35.17 23.75 29.54
N HIS A 27 35.71 22.84 30.36
CA HIS A 27 36.66 23.12 31.43
C HIS A 27 37.83 22.12 31.39
N LEU A 28 38.31 21.77 30.19
CA LEU A 28 39.27 20.68 30.00
C LEU A 28 40.61 20.93 30.72
N GLU A 29 41.13 22.16 30.64
CA GLU A 29 42.37 22.58 31.32
C GLU A 29 42.21 22.57 32.85
N GLU A 30 41.05 22.97 33.36
CA GLU A 30 40.71 22.93 34.78
C GLU A 30 40.53 21.50 35.28
N HIS A 31 39.92 20.63 34.46
CA HIS A 31 39.72 19.23 34.78
C HIS A 31 41.04 18.50 35.02
N GLN A 32 42.07 18.86 34.26
CA GLN A 32 43.41 18.29 34.39
C GLN A 32 44.12 18.79 35.66
N ARG A 33 43.91 20.05 36.05
CA ARG A 33 44.57 20.68 37.21
C ARG A 33 43.84 20.47 38.55
N SER A 34 42.52 20.35 38.56
CA SER A 34 41.70 20.24 39.80
C SER A 34 40.61 19.17 39.69
N ARG A 35 41.01 17.90 39.83
CA ARG A 35 40.10 16.76 39.70
C ARG A 35 39.02 16.69 40.77
N LEU A 36 39.34 17.11 42.00
CA LEU A 36 38.39 17.12 43.13
C LEU A 36 37.15 17.98 42.84
N LYS A 37 37.34 19.15 42.20
CA LYS A 37 36.22 20.04 41.84
C LYS A 37 35.28 19.39 40.83
N HIS A 38 35.82 18.68 39.84
CA HIS A 38 35.03 17.96 38.84
C HIS A 38 34.32 16.74 39.43
N TRP A 39 34.90 16.08 40.43
CA TRP A 39 34.22 15.01 41.16
C TRP A 39 33.06 15.53 42.02
N LEU A 40 33.21 16.70 42.65
CA LEU A 40 32.10 17.35 43.37
C LEU A 40 30.94 17.73 42.44
N VAL A 41 31.23 18.25 41.25
CA VAL A 41 30.20 18.53 40.23
C VAL A 41 29.51 17.25 39.77
N LEU A 42 30.26 16.16 39.55
CA LEU A 42 29.68 14.87 39.18
C LEU A 42 28.75 14.32 40.27
N LEU A 43 29.19 14.34 41.53
CA LEU A 43 28.39 13.88 42.66
C LEU A 43 27.11 14.71 42.82
N ALA A 44 27.20 16.04 42.67
CA ALA A 44 26.05 16.93 42.74
C ALA A 44 25.05 16.70 41.59
N LEU A 45 25.53 16.50 40.35
CA LEU A 45 24.69 16.14 39.20
C LEU A 45 24.03 14.78 39.39
N SER A 46 24.78 13.79 39.90
CA SER A 46 24.29 12.44 40.16
C SER A 46 23.19 12.43 41.22
N TRP A 47 23.36 13.21 42.30
CA TRP A 47 22.34 13.37 43.33
C TRP A 47 21.10 14.09 42.78
N LYS A 48 21.29 15.18 42.05
CA LYS A 48 20.20 15.95 41.45
C LYS A 48 19.31 15.09 40.52
N TYR A 49 19.92 14.26 39.69
CA TYR A 49 19.18 13.44 38.71
C TYR A 49 18.84 12.02 39.20
N ARG A 50 19.14 11.67 40.47
CA ARG A 50 18.94 10.32 41.04
C ARG A 50 17.50 9.79 40.92
N ARG A 51 16.51 10.67 40.95
CA ARG A 51 15.06 10.32 40.93
C ARG A 51 14.26 10.98 39.80
N SER A 52 14.91 11.54 38.77
CA SER A 52 14.17 12.27 37.72
C SER A 52 13.84 11.38 36.52
N GLN A 53 12.58 11.42 36.07
CA GLN A 53 12.09 10.77 34.85
C GLN A 53 12.85 11.30 33.62
N ILE A 54 13.14 10.42 32.65
CA ILE A 54 14.00 10.69 31.47
C ILE A 54 13.54 11.92 30.65
N LYS A 55 12.26 12.31 30.74
CA LYS A 55 11.63 13.39 29.95
C LYS A 55 11.29 14.70 30.69
N ARG A 56 11.67 14.89 31.96
CA ARG A 56 11.29 16.11 32.74
C ARG A 56 12.01 17.39 32.25
N LEU A 57 11.31 18.45 31.90
CA LEU A 57 11.93 19.74 31.52
C LEU A 57 12.42 20.51 32.76
N HIS A 58 13.31 21.49 32.56
CA HIS A 58 13.76 22.35 33.66
C HIS A 58 12.63 23.23 34.18
N THR A 59 12.55 23.42 35.50
CA THR A 59 11.46 24.22 36.11
C THR A 59 11.83 25.69 36.25
N LEU A 60 10.89 26.59 35.97
CA LEU A 60 11.03 28.03 36.18
C LEU A 60 9.90 28.51 37.10
N THR A 61 10.21 29.16 38.22
CA THR A 61 9.21 29.58 39.21
C THR A 61 9.21 31.08 39.45
N LEU A 62 8.02 31.64 39.69
CA LEU A 62 7.85 33.02 40.11
C LEU A 62 8.12 33.11 41.63
N VAL A 63 9.11 33.90 42.03
CA VAL A 63 9.45 34.11 43.45
C VAL A 63 8.59 35.21 44.05
N ARG A 64 8.48 36.33 43.33
CA ARG A 64 7.70 37.50 43.77
C ARG A 64 7.41 38.39 42.57
N GLN A 65 6.21 38.95 42.53
CA GLN A 65 5.84 40.00 41.58
C GLN A 65 5.53 41.28 42.35
N LYS A 66 6.12 42.41 41.96
CA LYS A 66 5.88 43.73 42.57
C LYS A 66 5.80 44.77 41.46
N GLY A 67 4.60 45.30 41.21
CA GLY A 67 4.34 46.27 40.14
C GLY A 67 4.74 45.74 38.76
N SER A 68 5.56 46.51 38.04
CA SER A 68 6.10 46.18 36.71
C SER A 68 7.34 45.28 36.75
N SER A 69 7.63 44.61 37.87
CA SER A 69 8.78 43.71 38.02
C SER A 69 8.39 42.32 38.54
N ALA A 70 9.05 41.29 38.00
CA ALA A 70 8.89 39.90 38.40
C ALA A 70 10.26 39.29 38.72
N LYS A 71 10.41 38.77 39.94
CA LYS A 71 11.59 38.02 40.38
C LYS A 71 11.37 36.55 40.08
N LEU A 72 12.17 35.99 39.17
CA LEU A 72 12.08 34.61 38.70
C LEU A 72 13.23 33.77 39.25
N ARG A 73 12.95 32.50 39.55
CA ARG A 73 13.94 31.49 39.96
C ARG A 73 13.97 30.37 38.94
N MET A 74 15.07 30.30 38.20
CA MET A 74 15.43 29.20 37.32
C MET A 74 15.93 28.03 38.16
N GLU A 75 15.63 26.80 37.74
CA GLU A 75 16.15 25.61 38.39
C GLU A 75 17.68 25.65 38.45
N TRP A 76 18.25 25.58 39.66
CA TRP A 76 19.70 25.63 39.83
C TRP A 76 20.35 24.31 39.38
N ILE A 77 21.31 24.40 38.46
CA ILE A 77 22.04 23.25 37.90
C ILE A 77 23.49 23.29 38.41
N PRO A 78 23.98 22.23 39.10
CA PRO A 78 25.37 22.16 39.55
C PRO A 78 26.33 22.30 38.38
N GLY A 79 27.27 23.24 38.45
CA GLY A 79 28.27 23.48 37.40
C GLY A 79 27.82 24.37 36.23
N ALA A 80 26.58 24.88 36.24
CA ALA A 80 26.13 25.80 35.20
C ALA A 80 26.89 27.13 35.24
N CYS A 81 27.40 27.55 34.08
CA CYS A 81 28.13 28.81 33.95
C CYS A 81 27.18 30.00 33.79
N CYS A 82 26.04 29.79 33.13
CA CYS A 82 25.07 30.84 32.84
C CYS A 82 23.69 30.29 32.39
N TYR A 83 22.69 31.16 32.47
CA TYR A 83 21.31 30.94 32.07
C TYR A 83 20.89 32.05 31.10
N ASN A 84 20.28 31.69 29.98
CA ASN A 84 19.66 32.61 29.05
C ASN A 84 18.15 32.62 29.27
N LEU A 85 17.61 33.76 29.70
CA LEU A 85 16.18 33.97 29.90
C LEU A 85 15.55 34.55 28.63
N TYR A 86 14.35 34.08 28.30
CA TYR A 86 13.57 34.51 27.16
C TYR A 86 12.17 34.90 27.60
N VAL A 87 11.60 35.91 26.96
CA VAL A 87 10.27 36.45 27.25
C VAL A 87 9.41 36.51 25.98
N SER A 88 8.13 36.21 26.12
CA SER A 88 7.12 36.28 25.07
C SER A 88 5.85 36.94 25.61
N GLN A 89 5.13 37.71 24.80
CA GLN A 89 3.81 38.26 25.15
C GLN A 89 2.64 37.44 24.56
N ASP A 90 2.90 36.60 23.57
CA ASP A 90 1.91 35.79 22.85
C ASP A 90 2.00 34.28 23.16
N GLY A 91 2.99 33.87 23.97
CA GLY A 91 3.28 32.47 24.30
C GLY A 91 3.96 31.72 23.17
N LEU A 92 4.18 32.36 22.03
CA LEU A 92 4.62 31.76 20.78
C LEU A 92 5.99 32.30 20.37
N GLN A 93 6.20 33.61 20.34
CA GLN A 93 7.45 34.25 19.93
C GLN A 93 8.29 34.66 21.14
N TYR A 94 9.32 33.88 21.45
CA TYR A 94 10.23 34.15 22.56
C TYR A 94 11.42 34.97 22.10
N LYS A 95 11.57 36.18 22.66
CA LYS A 95 12.74 37.03 22.47
C LYS A 95 13.72 36.83 23.62
N PHE A 96 15.01 36.81 23.31
CA PHE A 96 16.05 36.78 24.33
C PHE A 96 15.97 38.03 25.20
N TYR A 97 15.97 37.84 26.52
CA TYR A 97 15.89 38.93 27.50
C TYR A 97 17.26 39.19 28.12
N GLU A 98 17.85 38.22 28.82
CA GLU A 98 19.10 38.41 29.55
C GLU A 98 19.89 37.09 29.70
N LYS A 99 21.22 37.20 29.77
CA LYS A 99 22.12 36.13 30.19
C LYS A 99 22.65 36.43 31.59
N THR A 100 22.41 35.53 32.55
CA THR A 100 22.85 35.70 33.94
C THR A 100 23.61 34.49 34.46
N ARG A 101 24.53 34.71 35.42
CA ARG A 101 25.24 33.64 36.14
C ARG A 101 24.47 33.14 37.36
N LYS A 102 23.47 33.90 37.82
CA LYS A 102 22.66 33.54 39.00
C LYS A 102 21.39 32.81 38.55
N SER A 103 20.98 31.79 39.29
CA SER A 103 19.70 31.09 39.05
C SER A 103 18.47 31.93 39.42
N VAL A 104 18.65 33.16 39.90
CA VAL A 104 17.59 34.11 40.22
C VAL A 104 17.84 35.40 39.45
N CYS A 105 16.82 35.87 38.73
CA CYS A 105 16.85 37.08 37.91
C CYS A 105 15.58 37.91 38.17
N THR A 106 15.69 39.23 38.11
CA THR A 106 14.55 40.15 38.20
C THR A 106 14.30 40.74 36.82
N VAL A 107 13.13 40.47 36.26
CA VAL A 107 12.66 41.05 34.99
C VAL A 107 11.90 42.32 35.30
N GLY A 108 12.31 43.44 34.68
CA GLY A 108 11.64 44.74 34.80
C GLY A 108 10.80 45.09 33.56
N ASN A 109 10.14 46.25 33.61
CA ASN A 109 9.38 46.82 32.49
C ASN A 109 8.23 45.94 31.98
N LEU A 110 7.58 45.18 32.88
CA LEU A 110 6.35 44.45 32.55
C LEU A 110 5.18 45.43 32.58
N ASN A 111 4.63 45.74 31.40
CA ASN A 111 3.44 46.59 31.29
C ASN A 111 2.29 46.02 32.12
N SER A 112 1.51 46.88 32.78
CA SER A 112 0.26 46.51 33.44
C SER A 112 -0.74 45.92 32.45
N ASP A 113 -1.58 44.99 32.92
CA ASP A 113 -2.61 44.32 32.11
C ASP A 113 -2.10 43.56 30.87
N LYS A 114 -0.94 42.91 30.97
CA LYS A 114 -0.42 41.99 29.96
C LYS A 114 0.01 40.64 30.56
N MET A 115 -0.05 39.61 29.71
CA MET A 115 0.47 38.28 30.03
C MET A 115 1.87 38.13 29.45
N TYR A 116 2.80 37.61 30.25
CA TYR A 116 4.15 37.31 29.83
C TYR A 116 4.47 35.84 30.06
N PHE A 117 5.16 35.23 29.10
CA PHE A 117 5.59 33.84 29.15
C PHE A 117 7.11 33.82 29.16
N PHE A 118 7.68 33.11 30.13
CA PHE A 118 9.12 33.00 30.33
C PHE A 118 9.60 31.58 30.13
N LYS A 119 10.76 31.45 29.49
CA LYS A 119 11.53 30.20 29.40
C LYS A 119 13.00 30.51 29.56
N PHE A 120 13.79 29.53 29.98
CA PHE A 120 15.24 29.66 29.99
C PHE A 120 15.94 28.47 29.37
N LYS A 121 17.21 28.69 28.98
CA LYS A 121 18.16 27.64 28.66
C LYS A 121 19.37 27.76 29.56
N VAL A 122 19.96 26.64 29.97
CA VAL A 122 21.17 26.61 30.80
C VAL A 122 22.38 26.18 29.97
N SER A 123 23.55 26.72 30.29
CA SER A 123 24.81 26.34 29.67
C SER A 123 25.85 25.93 30.72
N MET A 124 26.53 24.83 30.43
CA MET A 124 27.58 24.22 31.27
C MET A 124 29.00 24.62 30.84
N ASP A 125 29.15 25.27 29.68
CA ASP A 125 30.43 25.67 29.08
C ASP A 125 30.42 27.12 28.54
N GLY A 126 29.28 27.80 28.64
CA GLY A 126 29.04 29.15 28.11
C GLY A 126 28.72 29.23 26.61
N LYS A 127 28.84 28.12 25.87
CA LYS A 127 28.71 28.05 24.40
C LYS A 127 27.53 27.19 23.94
N ARG A 128 27.32 26.03 24.56
CA ARG A 128 26.22 25.09 24.27
C ARG A 128 25.11 25.25 25.31
N TYR A 129 23.86 25.21 24.85
CA TYR A 129 22.69 25.44 25.70
C TYR A 129 21.74 24.24 25.69
N SER A 130 21.08 24.01 26.83
CA SER A 130 20.03 23.00 26.98
C SER A 130 18.81 23.27 26.09
N ASP A 131 17.91 22.29 26.06
CA ASP A 131 16.52 22.54 25.67
C ASP A 131 15.86 23.56 26.60
N PHE A 132 14.76 24.15 26.14
CA PHE A 132 14.04 25.14 26.92
C PHE A 132 13.42 24.53 28.19
N SER A 133 13.37 25.33 29.25
CA SER A 133 12.56 25.05 30.44
C SER A 133 11.07 24.95 30.12
N GLU A 134 10.31 24.49 31.12
CA GLU A 134 8.87 24.70 31.19
C GLU A 134 8.54 26.20 31.05
N VAL A 135 7.35 26.48 30.51
CA VAL A 135 6.83 27.85 30.38
C VAL A 135 6.39 28.32 31.76
N LEU A 136 6.89 29.46 32.21
CA LEU A 136 6.29 30.18 33.33
C LEU A 136 5.44 31.31 32.80
N THR A 137 4.15 31.31 33.15
CA THR A 137 3.23 32.40 32.83
C THR A 137 3.15 33.38 34.00
N VAL A 138 3.34 34.67 33.72
CA VAL A 138 3.21 35.76 34.69
C VAL A 138 2.19 36.75 34.15
N SER A 139 1.08 36.93 34.88
CA SER A 139 0.04 37.89 34.56
C SER A 139 0.26 39.19 35.32
N THR A 140 0.27 40.33 34.63
CA THR A 140 0.10 41.65 35.27
C THR A 140 -1.35 42.15 35.19
N VAL A 141 -2.29 41.29 34.75
CA VAL A 141 -3.73 41.58 34.57
C VAL A 141 -4.47 41.46 35.89
N LYS A 142 -5.24 42.49 36.27
CA LYS A 142 -6.06 42.47 37.50
C LYS A 142 -7.20 41.43 37.47
N ASN A 143 -7.71 41.06 36.29
CA ASN A 143 -8.78 40.07 36.13
C ASN A 143 -8.53 39.15 34.91
N GLN A 144 -8.14 37.90 35.16
CA GLN A 144 -7.70 36.95 34.13
C GLN A 144 -8.83 36.47 33.21
N GLU A 145 -10.07 36.41 33.69
CA GLU A 145 -11.22 35.89 32.93
C GLU A 145 -11.61 36.81 31.76
N LEU A 146 -11.53 38.13 31.96
CA LEU A 146 -11.91 39.13 30.94
C LEU A 146 -10.95 39.13 29.72
N PHE A 147 -9.69 38.71 29.91
CA PHE A 147 -8.69 38.65 28.84
C PHE A 147 -8.95 37.49 27.87
N PHE A 148 -9.32 36.31 28.39
CA PHE A 148 -9.61 35.14 27.55
C PHE A 148 -10.88 35.33 26.72
N MET A 149 -11.92 35.97 27.28
CA MET A 149 -13.17 36.27 26.57
C MET A 149 -12.97 37.22 25.38
N LYS A 150 -12.13 38.25 25.50
CA LYS A 150 -11.84 39.19 24.40
C LYS A 150 -11.04 38.58 23.25
N LYS A 151 -10.24 37.55 23.51
CA LYS A 151 -9.40 36.91 22.49
C LYS A 151 -10.17 35.90 21.63
N LEU A 152 -11.20 35.27 22.20
CA LEU A 152 -12.13 34.38 21.48
C LEU A 152 -13.05 35.15 20.53
N ALA A 153 -13.45 36.37 20.89
CA ALA A 153 -14.32 37.20 20.05
C ALA A 153 -13.63 37.78 18.79
N GLN A 154 -12.30 37.82 18.74
CA GLN A 154 -11.54 38.39 17.60
C GLN A 154 -11.22 37.37 16.49
N SER A 155 -11.41 36.07 16.72
CA SER A 155 -11.18 35.03 15.70
C SER A 155 -12.38 34.79 14.77
N GLU A 156 -13.54 35.37 15.04
CA GLU A 156 -14.78 35.12 14.29
C GLU A 156 -15.17 36.23 13.28
N SER A 157 -14.44 37.35 13.20
CA SER A 157 -14.88 38.54 12.44
C SER A 157 -13.91 39.04 11.36
N ALA A 158 -13.18 38.16 10.66
CA ALA A 158 -12.26 38.56 9.58
C ALA A 158 -12.41 37.68 8.33
N GLY A 159 -13.58 37.72 7.69
CA GLY A 159 -13.84 37.12 6.39
C GLY A 159 -14.96 37.85 5.66
N MET A 160 -14.62 38.97 5.01
CA MET A 160 -15.37 39.82 4.03
C MET A 160 -14.81 41.25 4.22
N THR A 161 -14.21 41.99 3.26
CA THR A 161 -14.73 42.47 1.97
C THR A 161 -13.60 43.05 1.07
N SER A 162 -13.97 43.27 -0.20
CA SER A 162 -13.29 43.80 -1.40
C SER A 162 -12.77 45.26 -1.38
N GLY A 163 -11.90 45.63 -2.34
CA GLY A 163 -11.83 46.99 -2.90
C GLY A 163 -10.48 47.39 -3.53
N ALA A 164 -10.50 48.10 -4.67
CA ALA A 164 -9.42 48.26 -5.64
C ALA A 164 -8.64 49.61 -5.61
N SER A 165 -7.60 49.68 -6.48
CA SER A 165 -6.80 50.83 -6.96
C SER A 165 -5.67 51.31 -6.03
N SER A 166 -4.50 51.77 -6.48
CA SER A 166 -4.07 52.28 -7.79
C SER A 166 -2.57 52.04 -7.98
N ALA A 167 -2.17 51.82 -9.24
CA ALA A 167 -0.79 51.84 -9.69
C ALA A 167 -0.48 53.25 -10.20
N GLN A 168 0.45 53.97 -9.54
CA GLN A 168 1.29 55.04 -10.10
C GLN A 168 2.08 55.71 -8.97
N ASP A 169 2.95 54.95 -8.30
CA ASP A 169 4.10 55.55 -7.63
C ASP A 169 5.05 54.46 -7.15
N THR A 170 6.00 54.06 -8.02
CA THR A 170 7.35 53.56 -7.70
C THR A 170 7.98 52.80 -8.89
N GLU A 171 7.82 53.29 -10.13
CA GLU A 171 8.62 52.81 -11.27
C GLU A 171 9.98 53.51 -11.42
N ARG A 172 10.42 54.28 -10.43
CA ARG A 172 11.72 54.99 -10.44
C ARG A 172 12.82 54.39 -9.55
N LYS A 173 12.65 53.17 -9.03
CA LYS A 173 13.71 52.42 -8.30
C LYS A 173 13.93 50.97 -8.79
N LYS A 174 13.74 50.71 -10.09
CA LYS A 174 14.21 49.47 -10.75
C LYS A 174 15.45 49.79 -11.57
N ARG A 175 16.63 49.52 -11.02
CA ARG A 175 17.86 49.08 -11.73
C ARG A 175 19.03 48.96 -10.73
N GLU A 176 18.91 48.02 -9.80
CA GLU A 176 20.06 47.32 -9.20
C GLU A 176 19.73 45.82 -9.23
N GLY A 177 20.71 44.99 -9.61
CA GLY A 177 20.55 43.64 -10.13
C GLY A 177 19.63 42.70 -9.33
N LYS A 178 18.66 42.08 -10.02
CA LYS A 178 17.79 41.02 -9.49
C LYS A 178 18.62 39.75 -9.27
N ARG A 179 19.05 39.49 -8.04
CA ARG A 179 19.66 38.22 -7.63
C ARG A 179 18.59 37.16 -7.41
N LEU A 180 18.81 35.93 -7.91
CA LEU A 180 17.81 34.85 -7.87
C LEU A 180 18.11 33.79 -6.78
N LEU A 181 17.04 33.34 -6.12
CA LEU A 181 17.01 32.17 -5.21
C LEU A 181 16.08 31.13 -5.85
N TYR A 182 16.61 29.96 -6.16
CA TYR A 182 15.94 28.88 -6.89
C TYR A 182 15.89 27.60 -6.06
N GLY A 183 14.95 26.72 -6.36
CA GLY A 183 14.94 25.39 -5.76
C GLY A 183 14.14 24.39 -6.58
N ARG A 184 14.52 23.13 -6.44
CA ARG A 184 13.88 21.98 -7.11
C ARG A 184 13.72 20.82 -6.13
N ILE A 185 12.73 19.98 -6.38
CA ILE A 185 12.49 18.77 -5.60
C ILE A 185 13.25 17.65 -6.26
N LEU A 186 14.09 16.94 -5.50
CA LEU A 186 14.94 15.87 -6.01
C LEU A 186 14.18 14.53 -5.97
N GLU A 187 13.72 14.12 -4.77
CA GLU A 187 13.00 12.87 -4.47
C GLU A 187 12.09 13.06 -3.23
N GLU A 188 11.25 12.08 -2.88
CA GLU A 188 10.37 12.17 -1.69
C GLU A 188 11.18 12.53 -0.43
N GLY A 189 10.81 13.65 0.22
CA GLY A 189 11.45 14.12 1.44
C GLY A 189 12.66 15.06 1.25
N GLN A 190 13.11 15.35 0.01
CA GLN A 190 14.28 16.21 -0.23
C GLN A 190 14.04 17.35 -1.25
N ALA A 191 14.51 18.56 -0.92
CA ALA A 191 14.57 19.70 -1.83
C ALA A 191 15.97 20.30 -1.90
N GLU A 192 16.43 20.61 -3.11
CA GLU A 192 17.65 21.35 -3.34
C GLU A 192 17.34 22.84 -3.48
N ILE A 193 18.00 23.67 -2.66
CA ILE A 193 17.87 25.11 -2.62
C ILE A 193 19.21 25.73 -3.01
N SER A 194 19.20 26.67 -3.93
CA SER A 194 20.42 27.23 -4.50
C SER A 194 20.23 28.69 -4.91
N TRP A 195 21.30 29.48 -4.86
CA TRP A 195 21.23 30.93 -5.06
C TRP A 195 22.44 31.47 -5.81
N GLU A 196 22.29 32.66 -6.38
CA GLU A 196 23.41 33.39 -6.96
C GLU A 196 24.38 33.89 -5.87
N PRO A 197 25.69 33.58 -5.97
CA PRO A 197 26.67 34.05 -5.00
C PRO A 197 26.72 35.58 -4.92
N VAL A 198 26.73 36.10 -3.69
CA VAL A 198 26.95 37.51 -3.39
C VAL A 198 28.45 37.79 -3.31
N PRO A 199 29.00 38.74 -4.10
CA PRO A 199 30.41 39.10 -4.04
C PRO A 199 30.82 39.52 -2.62
N LYS A 200 31.91 38.96 -2.11
CA LYS A 200 32.47 39.21 -0.76
C LYS A 200 31.58 38.75 0.41
N ALA A 201 30.55 37.94 0.18
CA ALA A 201 29.83 37.30 1.28
C ALA A 201 30.72 36.25 1.95
N LEU A 202 30.81 36.32 3.27
CA LEU A 202 31.55 35.35 4.08
C LEU A 202 30.70 34.10 4.30
N HIS A 203 29.43 34.26 4.70
CA HIS A 203 28.51 33.15 4.92
C HIS A 203 27.07 33.52 4.59
N TYR A 204 26.29 32.49 4.27
CA TYR A 204 24.83 32.53 4.09
C TYR A 204 24.12 31.79 5.21
N ASN A 205 23.02 32.35 5.70
CA ASN A 205 22.10 31.71 6.63
C ASN A 205 20.79 31.43 5.90
N LEU A 206 20.46 30.14 5.76
CA LEU A 206 19.20 29.71 5.18
C LEU A 206 18.18 29.42 6.28
N TYR A 207 16.97 29.95 6.11
CA TYR A 207 15.84 29.77 7.01
C TYR A 207 14.66 29.16 6.24
N ARG A 208 13.82 28.40 6.93
CA ARG A 208 12.63 27.75 6.37
C ARG A 208 11.42 27.94 7.27
N SER A 209 10.29 28.26 6.68
CA SER A 209 8.98 28.31 7.33
C SER A 209 8.05 27.26 6.70
N GLU A 210 7.25 26.59 7.53
CA GLU A 210 6.16 25.69 7.12
C GLU A 210 4.87 26.54 7.02
N GLU A 211 4.22 26.54 5.85
CA GLU A 211 2.94 27.20 5.54
C GLU A 211 2.89 28.71 5.88
N GLY A 212 4.03 29.39 5.78
CA GLY A 212 4.13 30.81 6.15
C GLY A 212 4.10 31.07 7.66
N GLY A 213 4.27 30.03 8.48
CA GLY A 213 4.51 30.12 9.92
C GLY A 213 5.90 30.67 10.27
N LYS A 214 6.42 30.27 11.43
CA LYS A 214 7.72 30.79 11.94
C LYS A 214 8.90 30.21 11.16
N TYR A 215 9.84 31.07 10.80
CA TYR A 215 11.11 30.66 10.20
C TYR A 215 12.01 29.94 11.22
N LYS A 216 12.43 28.73 10.88
CA LYS A 216 13.48 27.95 11.54
C LYS A 216 14.78 28.11 10.77
N PHE A 217 15.89 28.25 11.47
CA PHE A 217 17.22 28.25 10.86
C PHE A 217 17.57 26.82 10.41
N LEU A 218 18.08 26.66 9.18
CA LEU A 218 18.51 25.38 8.63
C LEU A 218 20.02 25.21 8.70
N ILE A 219 20.77 26.13 8.09
CA ILE A 219 22.22 26.02 7.95
C ILE A 219 22.88 27.40 7.79
N GLN A 220 24.14 27.48 8.21
CA GLN A 220 25.08 28.52 7.81
C GLN A 220 26.14 27.86 6.91
N THR A 221 26.35 28.39 5.71
CA THR A 221 27.26 27.80 4.71
C THR A 221 28.00 28.87 3.92
N GLU A 222 29.16 28.51 3.38
CA GLU A 222 29.92 29.31 2.40
C GLU A 222 29.51 28.96 0.95
N GLU A 223 28.90 27.78 0.78
CA GLU A 223 28.41 27.27 -0.50
C GLU A 223 27.19 28.05 -1.00
N SER A 224 26.92 27.98 -2.31
CA SER A 224 25.76 28.61 -2.96
C SER A 224 24.55 27.66 -3.13
N SER A 225 24.58 26.50 -2.48
CA SER A 225 23.49 25.51 -2.49
C SER A 225 23.38 24.74 -1.18
N TYR A 226 22.21 24.16 -0.93
CA TYR A 226 21.93 23.30 0.21
C TYR A 226 20.76 22.34 -0.08
N THR A 227 20.89 21.09 0.34
CA THR A 227 19.81 20.09 0.27
C THR A 227 19.08 20.00 1.60
N ASP A 228 17.82 20.44 1.63
CA ASP A 228 16.91 20.23 2.75
C ASP A 228 16.35 18.80 2.71
N LYS A 229 16.84 17.96 3.63
CA LYS A 229 16.51 16.53 3.71
C LYS A 229 15.23 16.20 4.49
N ASN A 230 14.52 17.21 4.99
CA ASN A 230 13.38 17.02 5.91
C ASN A 230 12.17 17.85 5.50
N ILE A 231 11.74 17.74 4.24
CA ILE A 231 10.46 18.31 3.78
C ILE A 231 9.33 17.27 3.90
N LYS A 232 8.15 17.70 4.34
CA LYS A 232 6.95 16.88 4.48
C LYS A 232 6.10 17.01 3.23
N SER A 233 5.54 15.90 2.76
CA SER A 233 4.64 15.89 1.61
C SER A 233 3.46 16.86 1.80
N GLY A 234 3.02 17.50 0.71
CA GLY A 234 1.88 18.42 0.68
C GLY A 234 2.08 19.75 1.43
N THR A 235 3.19 19.91 2.14
CA THR A 235 3.47 21.11 2.92
C THR A 235 4.12 22.18 2.04
N ALA A 236 3.61 23.40 2.09
CA ALA A 236 4.26 24.57 1.49
C ALA A 236 5.40 25.06 2.38
N TYR A 237 6.60 25.16 1.82
CA TYR A 237 7.79 25.68 2.49
C TYR A 237 8.17 27.05 1.94
N ILE A 238 8.50 27.97 2.83
CA ILE A 238 9.01 29.29 2.48
C ILE A 238 10.46 29.40 2.96
N TYR A 239 11.39 29.54 2.02
CA TYR A 239 12.82 29.69 2.27
C TYR A 239 13.23 31.16 2.21
N LEU A 240 13.96 31.60 3.23
CA LEU A 240 14.50 32.94 3.36
C LEU A 240 16.01 32.84 3.56
N LEU A 241 16.75 33.58 2.74
CA LEU A 241 18.21 33.60 2.78
C LEU A 241 18.71 34.94 3.35
N LYS A 242 19.71 34.89 4.22
CA LYS A 242 20.45 36.08 4.67
C LYS A 242 21.93 35.88 4.41
N TYR A 243 22.68 36.94 4.14
CA TYR A 243 24.14 36.85 3.96
C TYR A 243 24.84 37.92 4.79
N THR A 244 26.12 37.70 5.09
CA THR A 244 26.96 38.69 5.78
C THR A 244 28.25 38.96 5.03
N LEU A 245 28.64 40.24 4.96
CA LEU A 245 29.93 40.66 4.39
C LEU A 245 31.02 40.81 5.47
N ASN A 246 30.65 40.80 6.75
CA ASN A 246 31.57 41.13 7.85
C ASN A 246 31.41 40.26 9.11
N GLY A 247 30.59 39.21 9.06
CA GLY A 247 30.32 38.29 10.16
C GLY A 247 29.48 38.86 11.31
N LYS A 248 29.18 40.17 11.31
CA LYS A 248 28.50 40.87 12.42
C LYS A 248 27.10 41.35 12.08
N LYS A 249 26.84 41.72 10.81
CA LYS A 249 25.52 42.16 10.33
C LYS A 249 25.08 41.29 9.16
N TYR A 250 23.84 40.78 9.24
CA TYR A 250 23.22 39.97 8.19
C TYR A 250 22.22 40.82 7.41
N GLN A 251 22.32 40.75 6.08
CA GLN A 251 21.41 41.40 5.14
C GLN A 251 20.46 40.33 4.56
N GLU A 252 19.20 40.68 4.35
CA GLU A 252 18.24 39.76 3.73
C GLU A 252 18.46 39.70 2.21
N PHE A 253 18.39 38.49 1.67
CA PHE A 253 18.39 38.30 0.23
C PHE A 253 17.04 38.77 -0.33
N PRO A 254 17.03 39.47 -1.48
CA PRO A 254 15.82 40.16 -1.97
C PRO A 254 14.68 39.22 -2.39
N HIS A 255 14.96 37.94 -2.63
CA HIS A 255 13.96 36.96 -3.02
C HIS A 255 13.72 35.92 -1.93
N ILE A 256 12.44 35.65 -1.70
CA ILE A 256 11.94 34.53 -0.90
C ILE A 256 11.50 33.43 -1.85
N LEU A 257 11.90 32.20 -1.59
CA LEU A 257 11.54 31.04 -2.39
C LEU A 257 10.38 30.30 -1.72
N LYS A 258 9.29 30.06 -2.46
CA LYS A 258 8.20 29.19 -2.02
C LYS A 258 8.26 27.89 -2.82
N LEU A 259 8.30 26.77 -2.10
CA LEU A 259 8.26 25.42 -2.67
C LEU A 259 7.16 24.63 -1.98
N THR A 260 6.25 24.05 -2.75
CA THR A 260 5.27 23.11 -2.20
C THR A 260 5.79 21.71 -2.45
N ALA A 261 6.09 20.98 -1.38
CA ALA A 261 6.39 19.55 -1.50
C ALA A 261 5.17 18.87 -2.14
N PRO A 262 5.35 17.98 -3.13
CA PRO A 262 4.23 17.28 -3.75
C PRO A 262 3.37 16.68 -2.64
N GLY A 263 2.05 16.85 -2.75
CA GLY A 263 1.10 16.20 -1.86
C GLY A 263 1.44 14.73 -1.70
N GLU A 264 1.31 14.19 -0.50
CA GLU A 264 1.12 12.74 -0.37
C GLU A 264 -0.07 12.43 -1.29
N LYS A 265 0.15 11.79 -2.43
CA LYS A 265 -0.94 11.42 -3.35
C LYS A 265 -1.86 10.35 -2.74
N PHE A 266 -1.63 9.98 -1.49
CA PHE A 266 -2.08 8.75 -0.90
C PHE A 266 -2.57 8.98 0.54
N LEU A 267 -3.53 9.91 0.70
CA LEU A 267 -4.30 10.11 1.93
C LEU A 267 -5.17 8.88 2.31
N LYS A 268 -5.28 7.87 1.45
CA LYS A 268 -6.10 6.67 1.66
C LYS A 268 -5.23 5.46 2.00
N LYS A 269 -5.62 4.68 3.01
CA LYS A 269 -5.05 3.34 3.24
C LYS A 269 -5.09 2.52 1.94
N ASN A 270 -4.07 1.70 1.68
CA ASN A 270 -3.92 0.94 0.44
C ASN A 270 -3.81 1.82 -0.82
N SER A 271 -2.90 2.79 -0.79
CA SER A 271 -2.58 3.59 -1.96
C SER A 271 -1.07 3.78 -2.10
N GLY A 272 -0.58 3.78 -3.34
CA GLY A 272 0.82 3.65 -3.71
C GLY A 272 0.94 3.63 -5.23
N ARG A 273 2.17 3.51 -5.75
CA ARG A 273 2.43 3.63 -7.20
C ARG A 273 2.66 2.26 -7.84
N LEU A 274 2.18 2.08 -9.07
CA LEU A 274 2.54 0.94 -9.92
C LEU A 274 3.86 1.20 -10.67
N TYR A 275 4.51 0.12 -11.09
CA TYR A 275 5.68 0.24 -11.96
C TYR A 275 5.27 0.75 -13.35
N GLU A 276 5.72 1.95 -13.73
CA GLU A 276 5.25 2.65 -14.94
C GLU A 276 6.13 2.45 -16.17
N LYS A 277 7.36 1.92 -16.04
CA LYS A 277 8.33 1.82 -17.15
C LYS A 277 8.14 0.59 -18.04
N GLY A 278 7.19 -0.28 -17.73
CA GLY A 278 6.95 -1.52 -18.47
C GLY A 278 6.13 -2.48 -17.62
N ALA A 279 6.33 -3.77 -17.84
CA ALA A 279 5.98 -4.79 -16.87
C ALA A 279 6.92 -4.71 -15.66
N GLU A 280 6.41 -4.93 -14.45
CA GLU A 280 7.16 -4.85 -13.20
C GLU A 280 8.30 -5.87 -13.15
N SER A 281 8.10 -7.06 -13.69
CA SER A 281 9.12 -8.12 -13.78
C SER A 281 10.38 -7.68 -14.56
N GLN A 282 10.24 -6.73 -15.48
CA GLN A 282 11.37 -6.14 -16.22
C GLN A 282 12.13 -5.10 -15.38
N GLY A 283 11.52 -4.57 -14.32
CA GLY A 283 12.10 -3.50 -13.50
C GLY A 283 13.28 -3.94 -12.63
N SER A 284 13.39 -5.23 -12.33
CA SER A 284 14.49 -5.79 -11.53
C SER A 284 15.85 -5.75 -12.26
N ASN A 285 15.85 -5.61 -13.59
CA ASN A 285 17.05 -5.60 -14.45
C ASN A 285 18.06 -6.73 -14.12
N ARG A 286 17.58 -7.88 -13.66
CA ARG A 286 18.46 -9.02 -13.37
C ARG A 286 19.04 -9.55 -14.68
N ILE A 287 20.34 -9.84 -14.66
CA ILE A 287 20.99 -10.50 -15.79
C ILE A 287 20.42 -11.91 -15.96
N SER A 288 20.31 -12.40 -17.20
CA SER A 288 19.80 -13.75 -17.47
C SER A 288 20.61 -14.83 -16.74
N VAL A 289 19.96 -15.93 -16.36
CA VAL A 289 20.59 -17.11 -15.72
C VAL A 289 21.94 -17.48 -16.36
N MET A 290 21.95 -17.67 -17.68
CA MET A 290 23.16 -18.07 -18.41
C MET A 290 24.31 -17.07 -18.26
N ASN A 291 24.03 -15.77 -18.33
CA ASN A 291 25.05 -14.73 -18.16
C ASN A 291 25.51 -14.60 -16.71
N PHE A 292 24.62 -14.81 -15.73
CA PHE A 292 25.00 -14.86 -14.32
C PHE A 292 25.94 -16.03 -14.06
N ALA A 293 25.56 -17.25 -14.47
CA ALA A 293 26.39 -18.44 -14.36
C ALA A 293 27.73 -18.27 -15.09
N LYS A 294 27.75 -17.73 -16.32
CA LYS A 294 28.98 -17.41 -17.06
C LYS A 294 29.89 -16.46 -16.29
N GLY A 295 29.33 -15.43 -15.65
CA GLY A 295 30.06 -14.49 -14.80
C GLY A 295 30.65 -15.11 -13.54
N LEU A 296 30.24 -16.33 -13.18
CA LEU A 296 30.75 -17.10 -12.06
C LEU A 296 31.79 -18.15 -12.48
N MET A 297 31.98 -18.40 -13.79
CA MET A 297 32.90 -19.43 -14.29
C MET A 297 34.37 -19.16 -13.99
N SER A 298 34.75 -17.91 -13.73
CA SER A 298 36.12 -17.52 -13.37
C SER A 298 36.48 -17.80 -11.90
N TYR A 299 35.52 -18.27 -11.11
CA TYR A 299 35.69 -18.61 -9.70
C TYR A 299 35.84 -20.11 -9.54
N ASP A 300 36.66 -20.51 -8.58
CA ASP A 300 36.91 -21.91 -8.24
C ASP A 300 35.84 -22.40 -7.26
N VAL A 301 35.46 -21.54 -6.31
CA VAL A 301 34.45 -21.81 -5.29
C VAL A 301 33.34 -20.76 -5.38
N VAL A 302 32.10 -21.23 -5.45
CA VAL A 302 30.91 -20.39 -5.45
C VAL A 302 30.11 -20.70 -4.19
N SER A 303 29.96 -19.70 -3.34
CA SER A 303 29.20 -19.84 -2.10
C SER A 303 27.89 -19.04 -2.14
N PHE A 304 26.85 -19.57 -1.52
CA PHE A 304 25.50 -19.02 -1.61
C PHE A 304 24.91 -18.81 -0.22
N ASP A 305 24.26 -17.67 -0.02
CA ASP A 305 23.23 -17.56 1.01
C ASP A 305 22.04 -18.48 0.69
N VAL A 306 21.25 -18.85 1.71
CA VAL A 306 20.17 -19.84 1.56
C VAL A 306 18.79 -19.19 1.42
N PHE A 307 18.34 -18.41 2.38
CA PHE A 307 16.95 -17.91 2.42
C PHE A 307 16.82 -16.57 1.70
N ASP A 308 15.79 -16.41 0.87
CA ASP A 308 15.64 -15.29 -0.07
C ASP A 308 16.71 -15.20 -1.18
N THR A 309 17.66 -16.15 -1.20
CA THR A 309 18.64 -16.39 -2.27
C THR A 309 18.37 -17.70 -3.01
N LEU A 310 18.52 -18.86 -2.36
CA LEU A 310 18.25 -20.18 -2.95
C LEU A 310 16.81 -20.66 -2.71
N LEU A 311 16.26 -20.35 -1.54
CA LEU A 311 14.94 -20.78 -1.10
C LEU A 311 14.04 -19.58 -0.84
N PHE A 312 12.83 -19.62 -1.36
CA PHE A 312 11.78 -18.66 -1.03
C PHE A 312 10.78 -19.27 -0.06
N ARG A 313 10.16 -18.38 0.74
CA ARG A 313 8.97 -18.68 1.56
C ARG A 313 7.76 -17.98 0.96
N PRO A 314 6.53 -18.49 1.19
CA PRO A 314 5.35 -17.94 0.52
C PRO A 314 4.88 -16.66 1.18
N PHE A 315 5.68 -16.08 2.09
CA PHE A 315 5.34 -14.92 2.88
C PHE A 315 6.31 -13.78 2.62
N SER A 316 5.78 -12.56 2.54
CA SER A 316 6.59 -11.34 2.48
C SER A 316 7.35 -11.03 3.77
N THR A 317 7.00 -11.72 4.86
CA THR A 317 7.67 -11.62 6.16
C THR A 317 7.90 -13.04 6.67
N PRO A 318 9.16 -13.51 6.79
CA PRO A 318 9.45 -14.90 7.14
C PRO A 318 8.82 -15.38 8.45
N SER A 319 8.72 -14.50 9.46
CA SER A 319 8.13 -14.84 10.77
C SER A 319 6.62 -15.10 10.73
N ASP A 320 5.94 -14.80 9.62
CA ASP A 320 4.54 -15.15 9.46
C ASP A 320 4.32 -16.66 9.31
N LEU A 321 5.36 -17.43 8.96
CA LEU A 321 5.33 -18.90 8.99
C LEU A 321 5.01 -19.44 10.39
N PHE A 322 5.46 -18.76 11.45
CA PHE A 322 5.20 -19.20 12.82
C PHE A 322 3.71 -19.19 13.19
N MET A 323 2.86 -18.46 12.46
CA MET A 323 1.42 -18.55 12.65
C MET A 323 0.88 -19.93 12.26
N LEU A 324 1.46 -20.56 11.23
CA LEU A 324 1.08 -21.92 10.79
C LEU A 324 1.63 -22.98 11.76
N VAL A 325 2.82 -22.76 12.33
CA VAL A 325 3.37 -23.63 13.38
C VAL A 325 2.50 -23.55 14.64
N GLY A 326 2.14 -22.34 15.07
CA GLY A 326 1.28 -22.13 16.24
C GLY A 326 -0.10 -22.75 16.10
N GLU A 327 -0.69 -22.69 14.90
CA GLU A 327 -1.97 -23.36 14.60
C GLU A 327 -1.86 -24.87 14.76
N ARG A 328 -0.83 -25.52 14.18
CA ARG A 328 -0.64 -26.97 14.30
C ARG A 328 -0.29 -27.43 15.72
N LEU A 329 0.33 -26.57 16.53
CA LEU A 329 0.61 -26.84 17.95
C LEU A 329 -0.59 -26.55 18.86
N ASP A 330 -1.62 -25.88 18.34
CA ASP A 330 -2.75 -25.35 19.13
C ASP A 330 -2.29 -24.41 20.28
N ILE A 331 -1.37 -23.50 19.97
CA ILE A 331 -0.82 -22.54 20.94
C ILE A 331 -1.20 -21.12 20.57
N MET A 332 -1.92 -20.45 21.46
CA MET A 332 -2.24 -19.03 21.35
C MET A 332 -0.97 -18.17 21.44
N ASP A 333 -0.91 -17.10 20.66
CA ASP A 333 0.20 -16.13 20.61
C ASP A 333 1.59 -16.74 20.32
N PHE A 334 1.62 -17.95 19.74
CA PHE A 334 2.85 -18.69 19.48
C PHE A 334 3.91 -17.90 18.72
N THR A 335 3.50 -17.07 17.74
CA THR A 335 4.46 -16.25 16.98
C THR A 335 5.27 -15.33 17.88
N GLN A 336 4.66 -14.67 18.87
CA GLN A 336 5.39 -13.80 19.78
C GLN A 336 6.27 -14.60 20.74
N ILE A 337 5.73 -15.68 21.30
CA ILE A 337 6.47 -16.59 22.19
C ILE A 337 7.72 -17.10 21.47
N ARG A 338 7.58 -17.58 20.24
CA ARG A 338 8.68 -18.12 19.42
C ARG A 338 9.73 -17.06 19.07
N LEU A 339 9.33 -15.82 18.78
CA LEU A 339 10.26 -14.71 18.50
C LEU A 339 11.01 -14.26 19.76
N GLN A 340 10.32 -14.18 20.90
CA GLN A 340 10.92 -13.80 22.18
C GLN A 340 11.88 -14.87 22.67
N ALA A 341 11.50 -16.14 22.58
CA ALA A 341 12.35 -17.29 22.92
C ALA A 341 13.65 -17.29 22.11
N GLU A 342 13.59 -16.94 20.82
CA GLU A 342 14.81 -16.81 20.01
C GLU A 342 15.72 -15.69 20.53
N GLU A 343 15.18 -14.49 20.72
CA GLU A 343 16.00 -13.36 21.19
C GLU A 343 16.58 -13.62 22.58
N GLU A 344 15.83 -14.26 23.48
CA GLU A 344 16.31 -14.66 24.80
C GLU A 344 17.41 -15.73 24.71
N ALA A 345 17.24 -16.76 23.86
CA ALA A 345 18.29 -17.74 23.61
C ALA A 345 19.57 -17.07 23.10
N ARG A 346 19.44 -16.11 22.17
CA ARG A 346 20.58 -15.36 21.60
C ARG A 346 21.26 -14.49 22.66
N GLN A 347 20.51 -13.92 23.60
CA GLN A 347 21.07 -13.16 24.73
C GLN A 347 21.79 -14.07 25.72
N LYS A 348 21.21 -15.23 26.04
CA LYS A 348 21.81 -16.24 26.91
C LYS A 348 23.12 -16.76 26.33
N ASN A 349 23.15 -17.13 25.05
CA ASN A 349 24.38 -17.61 24.41
C ASN A 349 25.44 -16.50 24.31
N ARG A 350 25.04 -15.22 24.18
CA ARG A 350 26.01 -14.10 24.23
C ARG A 350 26.74 -14.02 25.56
N LEU A 351 26.03 -14.29 26.66
CA LEU A 351 26.61 -14.27 28.01
C LEU A 351 27.42 -15.54 28.31
N LEU A 352 26.96 -16.70 27.85
CA LEU A 352 27.58 -17.99 28.17
C LEU A 352 28.73 -18.38 27.23
N ARG A 353 28.58 -18.10 25.92
CA ARG A 353 29.49 -18.54 24.85
C ARG A 353 30.17 -17.39 24.11
N GLY A 354 29.79 -16.15 24.38
CA GLY A 354 30.38 -14.95 23.74
C GLY A 354 29.88 -14.66 22.32
N ASN A 355 28.94 -15.46 21.79
CA ASN A 355 28.34 -15.30 20.46
C ASN A 355 26.79 -15.34 20.55
N ARG A 356 26.08 -14.97 19.48
CA ARG A 356 24.60 -14.91 19.47
C ARG A 356 23.97 -16.07 18.68
N GLU A 357 24.72 -17.11 18.38
CA GLU A 357 24.23 -18.24 17.60
C GLU A 357 23.49 -19.22 18.50
N VAL A 358 22.37 -19.73 17.99
CA VAL A 358 21.42 -20.59 18.73
C VAL A 358 20.96 -21.70 17.81
N THR A 359 20.69 -22.87 18.37
CA THR A 359 20.05 -23.97 17.63
C THR A 359 18.53 -23.92 17.77
N LEU A 360 17.79 -24.54 16.84
CA LEU A 360 16.35 -24.64 16.91
C LEU A 360 15.88 -25.27 18.24
N LEU A 361 16.58 -26.32 18.71
CA LEU A 361 16.26 -26.98 19.97
C LEU A 361 16.48 -26.07 21.19
N GLU A 362 17.54 -25.27 21.22
CA GLU A 362 17.76 -24.28 22.29
C GLU A 362 16.64 -23.24 22.36
N ILE A 363 16.09 -22.85 21.21
CA ILE A 363 14.93 -21.96 21.16
C ILE A 363 13.69 -22.66 21.72
N TYR A 364 13.44 -23.91 21.28
CA TYR A 364 12.28 -24.66 21.75
C TYR A 364 12.34 -25.06 23.22
N GLN A 365 13.54 -25.14 23.82
CA GLN A 365 13.68 -25.29 25.27
C GLN A 365 13.14 -24.08 26.05
N LEU A 366 13.20 -22.87 25.48
CA LEU A 366 12.58 -21.68 26.07
C LEU A 366 11.08 -21.62 25.73
N VAL A 367 10.69 -21.95 24.50
CA VAL A 367 9.26 -22.06 24.13
C VAL A 367 8.52 -23.04 25.05
N ALA A 368 9.14 -24.18 25.38
CA ALA A 368 8.58 -25.18 26.28
C ALA A 368 8.38 -24.68 27.71
N GLN A 369 9.20 -23.72 28.18
CA GLN A 369 9.02 -23.14 29.52
C GLN A 369 7.74 -22.32 29.61
N GLU A 370 7.38 -21.62 28.53
CA GLU A 370 6.17 -20.80 28.47
C GLU A 370 4.92 -21.61 28.09
N THR A 371 5.07 -22.64 27.26
CA THR A 371 3.92 -23.34 26.62
C THR A 371 3.69 -24.77 27.12
N GLY A 372 4.69 -25.39 27.75
CA GLY A 372 4.63 -26.78 28.21
C GLY A 372 4.78 -27.84 27.10
N ILE A 373 5.03 -27.45 25.85
CA ILE A 373 5.25 -28.44 24.77
C ILE A 373 6.58 -29.17 24.92
N ASP A 374 6.65 -30.36 24.34
CA ASP A 374 7.92 -31.04 24.17
C ASP A 374 8.82 -30.25 23.18
N PRO A 375 10.05 -29.83 23.59
CA PRO A 375 10.93 -29.05 22.74
C PRO A 375 11.28 -29.72 21.41
N GLN A 376 11.49 -31.04 21.42
CA GLN A 376 11.91 -31.76 20.23
C GLN A 376 10.76 -31.84 19.23
N LYS A 377 9.54 -32.21 19.68
CA LYS A 377 8.34 -32.22 18.84
C LYS A 377 8.04 -30.85 18.24
N GLY A 378 8.19 -29.78 19.01
CA GLY A 378 8.00 -28.42 18.52
C GLY A 378 9.01 -28.04 17.43
N ALA A 379 10.29 -28.32 17.67
CA ALA A 379 11.37 -28.09 16.70
C ALA A 379 11.16 -28.90 15.41
N ASP A 380 10.84 -30.19 15.53
CA ASP A 380 10.58 -31.07 14.39
C ASP A 380 9.39 -30.58 13.55
N LEU A 381 8.34 -30.10 14.21
CA LEU A 381 7.17 -29.54 13.55
C LEU A 381 7.50 -28.24 12.79
N GLU A 382 8.22 -27.28 13.39
CA GLU A 382 8.65 -26.07 12.70
C GLU A 382 9.49 -26.39 11.46
N PHE A 383 10.44 -27.33 11.60
CA PHE A 383 11.24 -27.79 10.47
C PHE A 383 10.39 -28.48 9.39
N SER A 384 9.38 -29.27 9.77
CA SER A 384 8.46 -29.89 8.82
C SER A 384 7.65 -28.85 8.03
N VAL A 385 7.20 -27.78 8.71
CA VAL A 385 6.47 -26.67 8.10
C VAL A 385 7.36 -25.88 7.13
N GLU A 386 8.64 -25.64 7.50
CA GLU A 386 9.64 -25.06 6.59
C GLU A 386 9.83 -25.95 5.34
N CYS A 387 9.93 -27.27 5.51
CA CYS A 387 10.03 -28.21 4.40
C CYS A 387 8.79 -28.20 3.49
N GLU A 388 7.59 -28.04 4.04
CA GLU A 388 6.35 -27.98 3.26
C GLU A 388 6.23 -26.67 2.46
N LEU A 389 6.62 -25.54 3.06
CA LEU A 389 6.34 -24.21 2.51
C LEU A 389 7.48 -23.64 1.66
N CYS A 390 8.73 -23.96 1.95
CA CYS A 390 9.85 -23.49 1.14
C CYS A 390 9.82 -24.10 -0.27
N TRP A 391 10.21 -23.31 -1.26
CA TRP A 391 10.50 -23.80 -2.61
C TRP A 391 11.78 -23.18 -3.16
N ALA A 392 12.36 -23.85 -4.14
CA ALA A 392 13.56 -23.37 -4.80
C ALA A 392 13.28 -22.09 -5.58
N ASN A 393 14.19 -21.13 -5.47
CA ASN A 393 14.26 -20.01 -6.37
C ASN A 393 14.60 -20.54 -7.77
N PRO A 394 13.68 -20.48 -8.75
CA PRO A 394 13.90 -21.09 -10.06
C PRO A 394 15.10 -20.50 -10.79
N TYR A 395 15.36 -19.19 -10.61
CA TYR A 395 16.54 -18.54 -11.17
C TYR A 395 17.84 -19.13 -10.61
N MET A 396 17.95 -19.25 -9.29
CA MET A 396 19.17 -19.75 -8.66
C MET A 396 19.32 -21.26 -8.77
N LEU A 397 18.22 -22.01 -8.86
CA LEU A 397 18.27 -23.45 -9.10
C LEU A 397 18.94 -23.77 -10.45
N GLU A 398 18.56 -23.06 -11.50
CA GLU A 398 19.17 -23.25 -12.82
C GLU A 398 20.65 -22.78 -12.83
N VAL A 399 20.97 -21.66 -12.17
CA VAL A 399 22.38 -21.24 -11.96
C VAL A 399 23.18 -22.34 -11.26
N PHE A 400 22.63 -22.90 -10.18
CA PHE A 400 23.27 -23.95 -9.40
C PHE A 400 23.56 -25.19 -10.25
N HIS A 401 22.58 -25.70 -10.99
CA HIS A 401 22.76 -26.88 -11.85
C HIS A 401 23.80 -26.64 -12.96
N ILE A 402 23.84 -25.44 -13.55
CA ILE A 402 24.87 -25.10 -14.54
C ILE A 402 26.27 -25.16 -13.89
N LEU A 403 26.45 -24.61 -12.69
CA LEU A 403 27.75 -24.60 -12.02
C LEU A 403 28.16 -26.00 -11.54
N ALA A 404 27.22 -26.79 -11.01
CA ALA A 404 27.44 -28.17 -10.60
C ALA A 404 27.89 -29.03 -11.79
N ALA A 405 27.21 -28.91 -12.94
CA ALA A 405 27.56 -29.62 -14.16
C ALA A 405 28.95 -29.25 -14.73
N GLN A 406 29.51 -28.10 -14.33
CA GLN A 406 30.87 -27.68 -14.68
C GLN A 406 31.92 -28.08 -13.62
N GLY A 407 31.53 -28.87 -12.61
CA GLY A 407 32.44 -29.34 -11.55
C GLY A 407 32.95 -28.22 -10.65
N LYS A 408 32.19 -27.13 -10.49
CA LYS A 408 32.52 -26.06 -9.54
C LYS A 408 32.34 -26.53 -8.11
N THR A 409 33.16 -26.04 -7.19
CA THR A 409 32.93 -26.26 -5.76
C THR A 409 31.81 -25.34 -5.28
N LEU A 410 30.73 -25.91 -4.78
CA LEU A 410 29.53 -25.21 -4.35
C LEU A 410 29.35 -25.32 -2.84
N VAL A 411 29.16 -24.18 -2.17
CA VAL A 411 29.00 -24.14 -0.70
C VAL A 411 27.81 -23.31 -0.29
N ALA A 412 26.99 -23.78 0.65
CA ALA A 412 25.89 -22.99 1.24
C ALA A 412 26.30 -22.40 2.60
N LEU A 413 26.05 -21.10 2.82
CA LEU A 413 26.32 -20.39 4.08
C LEU A 413 25.02 -19.77 4.60
N SER A 414 24.67 -20.00 5.86
CA SER A 414 23.44 -19.43 6.42
C SER A 414 23.58 -19.00 7.88
N ASP A 415 23.07 -17.80 8.19
CA ASP A 415 22.95 -17.28 9.56
C ASP A 415 21.63 -17.77 10.15
N MET A 416 21.56 -19.06 10.51
CA MET A 416 20.31 -19.73 10.86
C MET A 416 20.45 -20.67 12.05
N TYR A 417 19.32 -20.94 12.69
CA TYR A 417 19.20 -21.88 13.81
C TYR A 417 18.94 -23.33 13.37
N LEU A 418 18.79 -23.58 12.07
CA LEU A 418 18.63 -24.92 11.50
C LEU A 418 20.01 -25.52 11.30
N SER A 419 20.36 -26.58 12.04
CA SER A 419 21.68 -27.22 11.93
C SER A 419 22.00 -27.66 10.50
N LYS A 420 23.28 -27.88 10.22
CA LYS A 420 23.79 -28.40 8.95
C LYS A 420 22.99 -29.59 8.45
N GLU A 421 22.65 -30.54 9.32
CA GLU A 421 21.89 -31.75 8.93
C GLU A 421 20.49 -31.37 8.44
N LEU A 422 19.79 -30.50 9.17
CA LEU A 422 18.45 -30.03 8.82
C LEU A 422 18.46 -29.19 7.54
N LEU A 423 19.41 -28.26 7.43
CA LEU A 423 19.49 -27.36 6.27
C LEU A 423 19.91 -28.11 5.00
N THR A 424 20.84 -29.08 5.11
CA THR A 424 21.20 -29.97 3.99
C THR A 424 19.98 -30.74 3.51
N ARG A 425 19.22 -31.34 4.44
CA ARG A 425 17.98 -32.06 4.11
C ARG A 425 16.97 -31.15 3.41
N LEU A 426 16.76 -29.93 3.90
CA LEU A 426 15.85 -28.97 3.27
C LEU A 426 16.30 -28.61 1.85
N LEU A 427 17.59 -28.32 1.64
CA LEU A 427 18.15 -27.99 0.33
C LEU A 427 17.99 -29.15 -0.67
N SER A 428 18.32 -30.38 -0.27
CA SER A 428 18.16 -31.56 -1.12
C SER A 428 16.70 -31.80 -1.51
N LEU A 429 15.76 -31.66 -0.57
CA LEU A 429 14.31 -31.77 -0.85
C LEU A 429 13.81 -30.75 -1.89
N LYS A 430 14.56 -29.68 -2.14
CA LYS A 430 14.23 -28.62 -3.10
C LYS A 430 15.10 -28.63 -4.35
N GLY A 431 15.88 -29.69 -4.57
CA GLY A 431 16.66 -29.92 -5.80
C GLY A 431 18.10 -29.40 -5.75
N TYR A 432 18.60 -29.03 -4.57
CA TYR A 432 19.99 -28.65 -4.34
C TYR A 432 20.75 -29.81 -3.66
N GLU A 433 21.15 -30.81 -4.44
CA GLU A 433 21.75 -32.06 -3.94
C GLU A 433 23.30 -32.02 -3.89
N ASP A 434 23.93 -31.27 -4.78
CA ASP A 434 25.39 -31.28 -5.03
C ASP A 434 26.18 -30.19 -4.28
N PHE A 435 25.82 -29.88 -3.03
CA PHE A 435 26.66 -28.99 -2.22
C PHE A 435 27.86 -29.77 -1.65
N ASP A 436 29.09 -29.32 -1.93
CA ASP A 436 30.29 -29.87 -1.30
C ASP A 436 30.28 -29.63 0.21
N GLN A 437 29.65 -28.53 0.64
CA GLN A 437 29.48 -28.22 2.05
C GLN A 437 28.31 -27.27 2.33
N VAL A 438 27.71 -27.46 3.50
CA VAL A 438 26.75 -26.54 4.12
C VAL A 438 27.33 -26.06 5.45
N MET A 439 27.46 -24.74 5.61
CA MET A 439 28.00 -24.07 6.79
C MET A 439 26.93 -23.21 7.44
N VAL A 440 26.54 -23.54 8.67
CA VAL A 440 25.49 -22.81 9.39
C VAL A 440 26.03 -22.19 10.66
N SER A 441 25.59 -20.97 10.94
CA SER A 441 26.10 -20.19 12.07
C SER A 441 25.89 -20.87 13.43
N CYS A 442 24.79 -21.59 13.63
CA CYS A 442 24.54 -22.34 14.88
C CYS A 442 25.56 -23.46 15.14
N ASP A 443 26.12 -24.08 14.10
CA ASP A 443 27.09 -25.18 14.25
C ASP A 443 28.50 -24.66 14.47
N TYR A 444 28.84 -23.55 13.79
CA TYR A 444 30.17 -22.95 13.85
C TYR A 444 30.31 -21.84 14.92
N ASN A 445 29.21 -21.47 15.59
CA ASN A 445 29.17 -20.42 16.61
C ASN A 445 29.64 -19.03 16.11
N CYS A 446 29.55 -18.78 14.80
CA CYS A 446 29.90 -17.52 14.16
C CYS A 446 28.99 -17.26 12.95
N SER A 447 28.82 -16.00 12.56
CA SER A 447 27.88 -15.59 11.51
C SER A 447 28.59 -14.93 10.32
N LYS A 448 27.89 -14.83 9.18
CA LYS A 448 28.26 -13.96 8.06
C LYS A 448 28.26 -12.49 8.47
N ARG A 449 27.31 -12.08 9.30
CA ARG A 449 27.20 -10.70 9.81
C ARG A 449 28.46 -10.22 10.53
N ASP A 450 29.10 -11.09 11.30
CA ASP A 450 30.37 -10.80 11.97
C ASP A 450 31.59 -11.23 11.13
N GLY A 451 31.34 -11.89 10.00
CA GLY A 451 32.33 -12.32 9.00
C GLY A 451 33.00 -13.66 9.28
N GLY A 452 32.65 -14.35 10.38
CA GLY A 452 33.32 -15.58 10.81
C GLY A 452 33.09 -16.76 9.85
N LEU A 453 31.89 -16.90 9.28
CA LEU A 453 31.64 -17.97 8.30
C LEU A 453 32.47 -17.80 7.01
N PHE A 454 32.78 -16.56 6.62
CA PHE A 454 33.65 -16.30 5.46
C PHE A 454 35.12 -16.59 5.77
N GLU A 455 35.57 -16.39 7.01
CA GLU A 455 36.91 -16.78 7.43
C GLU A 455 37.08 -18.29 7.35
N LEU A 456 36.13 -19.05 7.90
CA LEU A 456 36.14 -20.51 7.83
C LEU A 456 36.08 -21.02 6.38
N LEU A 457 35.26 -20.40 5.53
CA LEU A 457 35.20 -20.73 4.10
C LEU A 457 36.56 -20.53 3.42
N LYS A 458 37.25 -19.43 3.73
CA LYS A 458 38.56 -19.10 3.15
C LYS A 458 39.71 -19.94 3.72
N GLU A 459 39.59 -20.41 4.94
CA GLU A 459 40.53 -21.36 5.54
C GLU A 459 40.38 -22.75 4.90
N GLN A 460 39.16 -23.16 4.62
CA GLN A 460 38.88 -24.48 4.09
C GLN A 460 39.13 -24.61 2.57
N TYR A 461 38.92 -23.53 1.81
CA TYR A 461 39.08 -23.55 0.37
C TYR A 461 40.08 -22.50 -0.12
N SER A 462 40.89 -22.87 -1.10
CA SER A 462 41.83 -21.99 -1.79
C SER A 462 41.29 -21.54 -3.15
N GLY A 463 41.86 -20.46 -3.70
CA GLY A 463 41.53 -19.98 -5.05
C GLY A 463 40.62 -18.76 -5.05
N ARG A 464 39.95 -18.51 -6.18
CA ARG A 464 39.00 -17.41 -6.34
C ARG A 464 37.63 -17.82 -5.81
N ILE A 465 37.24 -17.20 -4.69
CA ILE A 465 35.96 -17.44 -4.02
C ILE A 465 35.02 -16.27 -4.25
N VAL A 466 33.76 -16.56 -4.60
CA VAL A 466 32.68 -15.58 -4.68
C VAL A 466 31.50 -16.00 -3.82
N HIS A 467 30.94 -15.06 -3.06
CA HIS A 467 29.69 -15.26 -2.33
C HIS A 467 28.51 -14.57 -3.01
N ILE A 468 27.36 -15.24 -3.05
CA ILE A 468 26.10 -14.71 -3.61
C ILE A 468 25.07 -14.67 -2.50
N GLY A 469 24.45 -13.50 -2.28
CA GLY A 469 23.40 -13.37 -1.27
C GLY A 469 22.58 -12.10 -1.42
N ASP A 470 21.49 -12.03 -0.66
CA ASP A 470 20.46 -10.99 -0.75
C ASP A 470 20.65 -9.84 0.23
N ASN A 471 21.47 -10.03 1.26
CA ASN A 471 21.70 -9.02 2.26
C ASN A 471 22.96 -8.21 1.95
N ARG A 472 22.79 -6.90 1.71
CA ARG A 472 23.91 -6.00 1.39
C ARG A 472 25.00 -5.99 2.46
N ILE A 473 24.63 -6.10 3.73
CA ILE A 473 25.59 -6.01 4.83
C ILE A 473 26.25 -7.37 5.05
N SER A 474 25.47 -8.40 5.40
CA SER A 474 26.02 -9.71 5.78
C SER A 474 26.60 -10.47 4.61
N ASP A 475 26.08 -10.34 3.38
CA ASP A 475 26.55 -11.14 2.26
C ASP A 475 27.54 -10.38 1.36
N ILE A 476 27.39 -9.06 1.24
CA ILE A 476 28.20 -8.29 0.29
C ILE A 476 29.33 -7.54 0.98
N GLU A 477 29.02 -6.67 1.93
CA GLU A 477 30.03 -5.87 2.64
C GLU A 477 30.97 -6.78 3.44
N LYS A 478 30.41 -7.71 4.23
CA LYS A 478 31.21 -8.61 5.08
C LYS A 478 32.05 -9.62 4.30
N ALA A 479 31.54 -10.19 3.21
CA ALA A 479 32.34 -11.06 2.35
C ALA A 479 33.55 -10.31 1.76
N LYS A 480 33.34 -9.08 1.26
CA LYS A 480 34.41 -8.24 0.72
C LYS A 480 35.42 -7.81 1.78
N GLU A 481 34.99 -7.48 3.00
CA GLU A 481 35.88 -7.19 4.13
C GLU A 481 36.82 -8.37 4.45
N LYS A 482 36.37 -9.62 4.25
CA LYS A 482 37.19 -10.84 4.40
C LYS A 482 37.99 -11.21 3.14
N GLY A 483 37.93 -10.38 2.11
CA GLY A 483 38.67 -10.53 0.86
C GLY A 483 38.11 -11.58 -0.09
N LEU A 484 36.80 -11.84 -0.02
CA LEU A 484 36.07 -12.64 -1.01
C LEU A 484 35.42 -11.69 -2.02
N ASP A 485 35.24 -12.17 -3.26
CA ASP A 485 34.34 -11.48 -4.18
C ASP A 485 32.89 -11.71 -3.76
N ALA A 486 32.00 -10.79 -4.13
CA ALA A 486 30.59 -10.90 -3.78
C ALA A 486 29.66 -10.43 -4.90
N ARG A 487 28.54 -11.12 -5.07
CA ARG A 487 27.47 -10.83 -6.03
C ARG A 487 26.16 -10.62 -5.29
N PHE A 488 25.59 -9.43 -5.46
CA PHE A 488 24.33 -9.07 -4.84
C PHE A 488 23.15 -9.67 -5.61
N TYR A 489 22.35 -10.49 -4.94
CA TYR A 489 21.08 -10.99 -5.44
C TYR A 489 19.95 -10.30 -4.67
N GLN A 490 19.43 -9.17 -5.15
CA GLN A 490 18.42 -8.39 -4.42
C GLN A 490 17.27 -9.25 -3.86
N ASN A 491 16.87 -9.04 -2.61
CA ASN A 491 15.71 -9.72 -2.03
C ASN A 491 14.44 -9.40 -2.84
N VAL A 492 13.68 -10.43 -3.24
CA VAL A 492 12.48 -10.28 -4.07
C VAL A 492 11.38 -9.49 -3.37
N ASN A 493 11.26 -9.64 -2.04
CA ASN A 493 10.28 -8.93 -1.23
C ASN A 493 10.64 -7.46 -1.09
N GLU A 494 11.91 -7.12 -0.89
CA GLU A 494 12.36 -5.73 -0.89
C GLU A 494 12.07 -5.03 -2.22
N ALA A 495 12.34 -5.72 -3.34
CA ALA A 495 12.10 -5.19 -4.68
C ALA A 495 10.59 -4.97 -4.96
N GLY A 496 9.74 -5.91 -4.55
CA GLY A 496 8.32 -5.90 -4.90
C GLY A 496 7.40 -5.19 -3.91
N ASN A 497 7.70 -5.16 -2.61
CA ASN A 497 6.78 -4.69 -1.57
C ASN A 497 6.35 -3.21 -1.70
N VAL A 498 7.09 -2.41 -2.48
CA VAL A 498 6.75 -1.02 -2.79
C VAL A 498 5.59 -0.90 -3.80
N PHE A 499 5.31 -1.97 -4.55
CA PHE A 499 4.27 -2.03 -5.59
C PHE A 499 3.07 -2.91 -5.18
N ARG A 500 2.91 -3.22 -3.89
CA ARG A 500 1.88 -4.16 -3.41
C ARG A 500 0.80 -3.50 -2.59
N ALA A 501 -0.40 -4.03 -2.76
CA ALA A 501 -1.54 -3.73 -1.92
C ALA A 501 -1.25 -4.01 -0.44
N ARG A 502 -1.84 -3.16 0.40
CA ARG A 502 -1.81 -3.18 1.86
C ARG A 502 -3.25 -3.28 2.37
N ASP A 503 -3.42 -3.07 3.67
CA ASP A 503 -4.74 -3.14 4.34
C ASP A 503 -5.42 -4.51 4.16
N MET A 504 -4.62 -5.56 4.08
CA MET A 504 -5.10 -6.95 4.06
C MET A 504 -4.86 -7.58 5.43
N SER A 505 -5.59 -8.66 5.73
CA SER A 505 -5.30 -9.53 6.86
C SER A 505 -3.84 -10.03 6.80
N ARG A 506 -3.26 -10.29 7.97
CA ARG A 506 -1.82 -10.55 8.09
C ARG A 506 -1.38 -11.76 7.24
N LEU A 507 -2.06 -12.89 7.39
CA LEU A 507 -1.75 -14.13 6.66
C LEU A 507 -2.00 -13.98 5.16
N ALA A 508 -3.22 -13.60 4.75
CA ALA A 508 -3.56 -13.49 3.33
C ALA A 508 -2.69 -12.45 2.62
N GLY A 509 -2.48 -11.29 3.25
CA GLY A 509 -1.64 -10.23 2.70
C GLY A 509 -0.18 -10.62 2.59
N SER A 510 0.38 -11.30 3.60
CA SER A 510 1.78 -11.73 3.56
C SER A 510 1.99 -12.83 2.52
N ALA A 511 1.04 -13.78 2.44
CA ALA A 511 1.01 -14.84 1.46
C ALA A 511 0.97 -14.29 0.02
N TYR A 512 -0.01 -13.43 -0.24
CA TYR A 512 -0.17 -12.70 -1.50
C TYR A 512 1.11 -12.00 -1.93
N ARG A 513 1.69 -11.18 -1.05
CA ARG A 513 2.91 -10.42 -1.38
C ARG A 513 4.10 -11.34 -1.62
N GLY A 514 4.31 -12.37 -0.78
CA GLY A 514 5.43 -13.29 -0.92
C GLY A 514 5.42 -14.01 -2.27
N ILE A 515 4.27 -14.58 -2.65
CA ILE A 515 4.10 -15.28 -3.93
C ILE A 515 4.30 -14.32 -5.11
N VAL A 516 3.63 -13.16 -5.10
CA VAL A 516 3.74 -12.20 -6.21
C VAL A 516 5.15 -11.64 -6.35
N ASN A 517 5.79 -11.29 -5.24
CA ASN A 517 7.14 -10.77 -5.26
C ASN A 517 8.13 -11.80 -5.82
N ALA A 518 8.05 -13.05 -5.38
CA ALA A 518 8.90 -14.12 -5.91
C ALA A 518 8.69 -14.36 -7.41
N ARG A 519 7.42 -14.38 -7.87
CA ARG A 519 7.08 -14.56 -9.29
C ARG A 519 7.68 -13.47 -10.18
N LEU A 520 7.52 -12.19 -9.78
CA LEU A 520 7.91 -11.06 -10.62
C LEU A 520 9.38 -10.66 -10.47
N HIS A 521 9.95 -10.79 -9.27
CA HIS A 521 11.28 -10.25 -8.96
C HIS A 521 12.38 -11.30 -8.88
N SER A 522 12.11 -12.59 -9.07
CA SER A 522 13.18 -13.62 -9.10
C SER A 522 14.16 -13.44 -10.26
N GLY A 523 13.70 -12.83 -11.37
CA GLY A 523 14.45 -12.67 -12.62
C GLY A 523 14.43 -13.88 -13.54
N TYR A 524 13.66 -14.92 -13.18
CA TYR A 524 13.57 -16.14 -13.99
C TYR A 524 12.80 -15.93 -15.29
N GLN A 525 11.70 -15.19 -15.24
CA GLN A 525 10.85 -14.86 -16.39
C GLN A 525 10.46 -13.39 -16.37
N GLN A 526 10.18 -12.86 -17.56
CA GLN A 526 9.58 -11.55 -17.76
C GLN A 526 8.20 -11.74 -18.35
N TYR A 527 7.26 -10.90 -17.92
CA TYR A 527 5.86 -11.01 -18.31
C TYR A 527 5.40 -9.74 -19.01
N SER A 528 4.23 -9.81 -19.65
CA SER A 528 3.56 -8.62 -20.14
C SER A 528 2.84 -7.89 -19.01
N PRO A 529 2.54 -6.58 -19.16
CA PRO A 529 1.70 -5.84 -18.22
C PRO A 529 0.32 -6.49 -18.00
N TYR A 530 -0.24 -7.14 -19.03
CA TYR A 530 -1.57 -7.77 -18.95
C TYR A 530 -1.53 -9.09 -18.17
N TYR A 531 -0.51 -9.92 -18.38
CA TYR A 531 -0.29 -11.10 -17.53
C TYR A 531 -0.13 -10.71 -16.06
N GLU A 532 0.67 -9.67 -15.78
CA GLU A 532 0.86 -9.20 -14.41
C GLU A 532 -0.45 -8.68 -13.80
N VAL A 533 -1.33 -8.05 -14.57
CA VAL A 533 -2.67 -7.68 -14.09
C VAL A 533 -3.48 -8.91 -13.66
N GLY A 534 -3.39 -9.99 -14.43
CA GLY A 534 -3.94 -11.29 -14.08
C GLY A 534 -3.40 -11.84 -12.77
N PHE A 535 -2.07 -11.93 -12.68
CA PHE A 535 -1.38 -12.58 -11.56
C PHE A 535 -1.45 -11.77 -10.26
N VAL A 536 -1.31 -10.44 -10.34
CA VAL A 536 -1.23 -9.55 -9.18
C VAL A 536 -2.61 -9.17 -8.65
N TYR A 537 -3.57 -8.84 -9.51
CA TYR A 537 -4.84 -8.26 -9.05
C TYR A 537 -6.02 -9.21 -9.19
N THR A 538 -6.06 -9.99 -10.27
CA THR A 538 -7.23 -10.76 -10.66
C THR A 538 -7.28 -12.13 -9.97
N GLY A 539 -6.14 -12.83 -9.93
CA GLY A 539 -6.06 -14.22 -9.45
C GLY A 539 -6.57 -14.42 -8.02
N ILE A 540 -6.13 -13.59 -7.07
CA ILE A 540 -6.54 -13.69 -5.66
C ILE A 540 -8.03 -13.42 -5.46
N TYR A 541 -8.58 -12.46 -6.21
CA TYR A 541 -10.00 -12.18 -6.19
C TYR A 541 -10.81 -13.38 -6.70
N VAL A 542 -10.51 -13.87 -7.90
CA VAL A 542 -11.29 -14.94 -8.52
C VAL A 542 -11.17 -16.23 -7.71
N MET A 543 -9.99 -16.53 -7.16
CA MET A 543 -9.79 -17.65 -6.24
C MET A 543 -10.69 -17.55 -5.02
N GLY A 544 -10.65 -16.41 -4.32
CA GLY A 544 -11.45 -16.20 -3.11
C GLY A 544 -12.94 -16.32 -3.37
N PHE A 545 -13.41 -15.77 -4.51
CA PHE A 545 -14.80 -15.91 -4.91
C PHE A 545 -15.18 -17.36 -5.24
N CYS A 546 -14.33 -18.09 -5.96
CA CYS A 546 -14.56 -19.52 -6.26
C CYS A 546 -14.58 -20.37 -4.99
N GLN A 547 -13.71 -20.10 -4.02
CA GLN A 547 -13.73 -20.77 -2.72
C GLN A 547 -15.01 -20.47 -1.93
N TRP A 548 -15.48 -19.22 -1.97
CA TRP A 548 -16.74 -18.84 -1.33
C TRP A 548 -17.94 -19.54 -1.98
N ILE A 549 -18.00 -19.60 -3.31
CA ILE A 549 -19.02 -20.37 -4.05
C ILE A 549 -18.97 -21.84 -3.66
N TYR A 550 -17.77 -22.44 -3.62
CA TYR A 550 -17.62 -23.85 -3.27
C TYR A 550 -18.19 -24.16 -1.88
N ARG A 551 -17.85 -23.35 -0.86
CA ARG A 551 -18.41 -23.52 0.49
C ARG A 551 -19.93 -23.42 0.50
N TYR A 552 -20.48 -22.42 -0.18
CA TYR A 552 -21.92 -22.24 -0.29
C TYR A 552 -22.60 -23.44 -0.95
N VAL A 553 -22.01 -23.97 -2.02
CA VAL A 553 -22.48 -25.17 -2.72
C VAL A 553 -22.48 -26.40 -1.81
N GLN A 554 -21.44 -26.59 -1.00
CA GLN A 554 -21.36 -27.70 -0.04
C GLN A 554 -22.39 -27.56 1.08
N GLU A 555 -22.50 -26.37 1.69
CA GLU A 555 -23.42 -26.09 2.79
C GLU A 555 -24.89 -26.29 2.38
N HIS A 556 -25.25 -25.81 1.20
CA HIS A 556 -26.61 -25.87 0.67
C HIS A 556 -26.89 -27.09 -0.21
N LYS A 557 -25.92 -28.01 -0.35
CA LYS A 557 -26.04 -29.24 -1.17
C LYS A 557 -26.50 -28.96 -2.60
N ILE A 558 -25.92 -27.94 -3.22
CA ILE A 558 -26.25 -27.52 -4.58
C ILE A 558 -25.64 -28.51 -5.58
N GLU A 559 -26.44 -28.95 -6.55
CA GLU A 559 -26.06 -30.05 -7.46
C GLU A 559 -25.30 -29.56 -8.70
N LYS A 560 -25.48 -28.28 -9.09
CA LYS A 560 -24.83 -27.71 -10.28
C LYS A 560 -24.67 -26.19 -10.18
N ILE A 561 -23.61 -25.66 -10.80
CA ILE A 561 -23.35 -24.22 -10.87
C ILE A 561 -23.52 -23.71 -12.30
N LEU A 562 -24.26 -22.62 -12.46
CA LEU A 562 -24.53 -21.95 -13.73
C LEU A 562 -23.77 -20.60 -13.76
N PHE A 563 -22.64 -20.55 -14.45
CA PHE A 563 -21.86 -19.32 -14.63
C PHE A 563 -22.43 -18.52 -15.81
N LEU A 564 -22.93 -17.32 -15.55
CA LEU A 564 -23.48 -16.45 -16.60
C LEU A 564 -22.37 -15.83 -17.46
N ALA A 565 -22.63 -15.73 -18.77
CA ALA A 565 -21.65 -15.34 -19.77
C ALA A 565 -21.17 -13.88 -19.68
N ARG A 566 -20.07 -13.64 -20.42
CA ARG A 566 -19.14 -12.49 -20.43
C ARG A 566 -18.06 -12.60 -19.37
N GLU A 567 -18.39 -12.33 -18.11
CA GLU A 567 -17.39 -12.36 -17.05
C GLU A 567 -17.21 -13.78 -16.51
N GLY A 568 -18.26 -14.61 -16.51
CA GLY A 568 -18.26 -15.99 -15.97
C GLY A 568 -17.27 -16.98 -16.58
N ASP A 569 -16.66 -16.67 -17.73
CA ASP A 569 -15.69 -17.55 -18.42
C ASP A 569 -14.44 -17.81 -17.57
N LEU A 570 -13.82 -16.74 -17.06
CA LEU A 570 -12.63 -16.87 -16.20
C LEU A 570 -12.95 -17.60 -14.90
N TYR A 571 -14.09 -17.27 -14.28
CA TYR A 571 -14.54 -17.88 -13.03
C TYR A 571 -14.78 -19.37 -13.20
N GLN A 572 -15.47 -19.80 -14.26
CA GLN A 572 -15.70 -21.21 -14.50
C GLN A 572 -14.37 -21.96 -14.72
N LYS A 573 -13.44 -21.39 -15.50
CA LYS A 573 -12.10 -21.98 -15.73
C LYS A 573 -11.34 -22.17 -14.42
N ILE A 574 -11.28 -21.14 -13.58
CA ILE A 574 -10.61 -21.22 -12.28
C ILE A 574 -11.36 -22.18 -11.35
N PHE A 575 -12.68 -22.10 -11.27
CA PHE A 575 -13.50 -22.97 -10.43
C PHE A 575 -13.31 -24.44 -10.80
N HIS A 576 -13.36 -24.79 -12.09
CA HIS A 576 -13.12 -26.16 -12.56
C HIS A 576 -11.69 -26.63 -12.28
N THR A 577 -10.70 -25.72 -12.34
CA THR A 577 -9.32 -26.04 -11.98
C THR A 577 -9.19 -26.35 -10.47
N MET A 578 -9.92 -25.62 -9.63
CA MET A 578 -9.88 -25.79 -8.18
C MET A 578 -10.74 -26.96 -7.68
N TYR A 579 -11.88 -27.21 -8.31
CA TYR A 579 -12.93 -28.14 -7.89
C TYR A 579 -13.49 -28.91 -9.11
N PRO A 580 -12.71 -29.81 -9.72
CA PRO A 580 -13.08 -30.48 -10.97
C PRO A 580 -14.32 -31.38 -10.83
N ASP A 581 -14.60 -31.87 -9.62
CA ASP A 581 -15.70 -32.81 -9.34
C ASP A 581 -17.08 -32.13 -9.22
N ILE A 582 -17.13 -30.80 -9.16
CA ILE A 582 -18.39 -30.05 -9.04
C ILE A 582 -18.94 -29.73 -10.43
N PRO A 583 -20.18 -30.15 -10.76
CA PRO A 583 -20.76 -29.87 -12.07
C PRO A 583 -20.96 -28.37 -12.31
N THR A 584 -20.46 -27.88 -13.44
CA THR A 584 -20.63 -26.48 -13.85
C THR A 584 -21.11 -26.38 -15.30
N GLU A 585 -21.85 -25.32 -15.61
CA GLU A 585 -22.32 -24.98 -16.94
C GLU A 585 -22.08 -23.51 -17.25
N TYR A 586 -21.64 -23.22 -18.47
CA TYR A 586 -21.55 -21.85 -18.98
C TYR A 586 -22.86 -21.48 -19.68
N ILE A 587 -23.51 -20.42 -19.18
CA ILE A 587 -24.81 -19.96 -19.66
C ILE A 587 -24.63 -18.68 -20.45
N LEU A 588 -24.86 -18.74 -21.76
CA LEU A 588 -25.00 -17.57 -22.61
C LEU A 588 -26.22 -16.78 -22.17
N TRP A 589 -25.97 -15.73 -21.41
CA TRP A 589 -26.98 -14.84 -20.83
C TRP A 589 -26.53 -13.40 -20.94
N SER A 590 -27.46 -12.49 -21.16
CA SER A 590 -27.19 -11.06 -21.21
C SER A 590 -28.39 -10.27 -20.74
N ARG A 591 -28.21 -8.95 -20.58
CA ARG A 591 -29.30 -8.03 -20.23
C ARG A 591 -30.46 -8.09 -21.23
N ILE A 592 -30.20 -8.45 -22.49
CA ILE A 592 -31.24 -8.64 -23.51
C ILE A 592 -32.13 -9.83 -23.17
N GLY A 593 -31.55 -10.93 -22.68
CA GLY A 593 -32.33 -12.08 -22.20
C GLY A 593 -33.32 -11.66 -21.12
N VAL A 594 -32.92 -10.75 -20.21
CA VAL A 594 -33.81 -10.16 -19.20
C VAL A 594 -34.93 -9.35 -19.84
N VAL A 595 -34.60 -8.42 -20.74
CA VAL A 595 -35.59 -7.56 -21.42
C VAL A 595 -36.65 -8.38 -22.14
N LYS A 596 -36.27 -9.43 -22.85
CA LYS A 596 -37.22 -10.27 -23.64
C LYS A 596 -38.11 -11.16 -22.76
N THR A 597 -37.65 -11.53 -21.58
CA THR A 597 -38.35 -12.49 -20.71
C THR A 597 -39.13 -11.85 -19.56
N ILE A 598 -38.93 -10.55 -19.29
CA ILE A 598 -39.63 -9.84 -18.21
C ILE A 598 -40.94 -9.17 -18.64
N VAL A 599 -41.18 -9.03 -19.95
CA VAL A 599 -42.26 -8.18 -20.52
C VAL A 599 -43.66 -8.50 -20.02
N GLU A 600 -43.94 -9.76 -19.68
CA GLU A 600 -45.25 -10.21 -19.17
C GLU A 600 -45.43 -9.95 -17.67
N LYS A 601 -44.33 -9.83 -16.92
CA LYS A 601 -44.34 -9.60 -15.46
C LYS A 601 -44.24 -8.13 -15.10
N ASN A 602 -43.32 -7.41 -15.75
CA ASN A 602 -43.00 -6.03 -15.39
C ASN A 602 -42.52 -5.24 -16.61
N ARG A 603 -43.29 -4.20 -16.95
CA ARG A 603 -42.97 -3.30 -18.08
C ARG A 603 -41.76 -2.42 -17.81
N HIS A 604 -41.49 -2.09 -16.54
CA HIS A 604 -40.52 -1.07 -16.17
C HIS A 604 -39.08 -1.38 -16.63
N PRO A 605 -38.49 -2.59 -16.39
CA PRO A 605 -37.14 -2.89 -16.86
C PRO A 605 -36.98 -2.79 -18.38
N TYR A 606 -38.01 -3.18 -19.13
CA TYR A 606 -38.04 -3.06 -20.58
C TYR A 606 -38.03 -1.59 -21.02
N LEU A 607 -38.99 -0.80 -20.51
CA LEU A 607 -39.10 0.63 -20.84
C LEU A 607 -37.85 1.41 -20.41
N LEU A 608 -37.27 1.06 -19.27
CA LEU A 608 -36.04 1.67 -18.78
C LEU A 608 -34.86 1.39 -19.74
N GLN A 609 -34.65 0.13 -20.13
CA GLN A 609 -33.47 -0.26 -20.93
C GLN A 609 -33.61 0.08 -22.41
N ILE A 610 -34.78 -0.14 -23.01
CA ILE A 610 -35.00 0.01 -24.46
C ILE A 610 -35.41 1.43 -24.82
N VAL A 611 -36.11 2.15 -23.92
CA VAL A 611 -36.59 3.51 -24.19
C VAL A 611 -35.76 4.53 -23.43
N HIS A 612 -35.85 4.56 -22.10
CA HIS A 612 -35.26 5.64 -21.29
C HIS A 612 -33.74 5.74 -21.45
N HIS A 613 -33.01 4.64 -21.28
CA HIS A 613 -31.55 4.64 -21.42
C HIS A 613 -31.13 5.03 -22.84
N LYS A 614 -31.81 4.50 -23.87
CA LYS A 614 -31.53 4.81 -25.28
C LYS A 614 -31.92 6.24 -25.70
N ALA A 615 -32.94 6.82 -25.06
CA ALA A 615 -33.27 8.23 -25.23
C ALA A 615 -32.21 9.14 -24.60
N ASN A 616 -31.51 8.67 -23.56
CA ASN A 616 -30.52 9.45 -22.80
C ASN A 616 -29.06 9.10 -23.14
N THR A 617 -28.81 8.19 -24.09
CA THR A 617 -27.44 7.92 -24.57
C THR A 617 -26.87 9.09 -25.37
N LEU A 618 -25.54 9.20 -25.41
CA LEU A 618 -24.86 10.23 -26.22
C LEU A 618 -25.13 10.02 -27.72
N TYR A 619 -25.10 8.77 -28.17
CA TYR A 619 -25.37 8.39 -29.56
C TYR A 619 -26.80 7.89 -29.68
N LYS A 620 -27.57 8.57 -30.52
CA LYS A 620 -29.00 8.37 -30.64
C LYS A 620 -29.28 7.33 -31.72
N SER A 621 -30.26 6.46 -31.45
CA SER A 621 -30.73 5.47 -32.41
C SER A 621 -31.98 5.97 -33.11
N LYS A 622 -32.09 5.71 -34.42
CA LYS A 622 -33.35 5.90 -35.14
C LYS A 622 -34.40 4.95 -34.56
N ILE A 623 -35.61 5.43 -34.32
CA ILE A 623 -36.68 4.68 -33.66
C ILE A 623 -37.01 3.41 -34.44
N GLY A 624 -37.15 3.50 -35.77
CA GLY A 624 -37.44 2.33 -36.60
C GLY A 624 -36.34 1.27 -36.55
N THR A 625 -35.06 1.68 -36.57
CA THR A 625 -33.92 0.76 -36.44
C THR A 625 -33.84 0.12 -35.06
N LEU A 626 -34.14 0.89 -34.01
CA LEU A 626 -34.20 0.38 -32.65
C LEU A 626 -35.29 -0.69 -32.51
N PHE A 627 -36.48 -0.45 -33.05
CA PHE A 627 -37.61 -1.40 -33.00
C PHE A 627 -37.26 -2.72 -33.70
N GLU A 628 -36.68 -2.64 -34.91
CA GLU A 628 -36.23 -3.84 -35.64
C GLU A 628 -35.24 -4.67 -34.83
N ARG A 629 -34.23 -4.04 -34.25
CA ARG A 629 -33.16 -4.76 -33.53
C ARG A 629 -33.59 -5.34 -32.21
N THR A 630 -34.47 -4.64 -31.53
CA THR A 630 -35.00 -5.12 -30.25
C THR A 630 -35.98 -6.26 -30.45
N GLY A 631 -36.53 -6.44 -31.66
CA GLY A 631 -37.44 -7.54 -32.01
C GLY A 631 -38.90 -7.11 -32.10
N ILE A 632 -39.20 -5.81 -32.01
CA ILE A 632 -40.55 -5.23 -32.06
C ILE A 632 -40.81 -4.45 -33.36
N GLY A 633 -40.16 -4.86 -34.46
CA GLY A 633 -40.24 -4.18 -35.75
C GLY A 633 -41.67 -4.05 -36.31
N GLU A 634 -42.58 -4.96 -35.94
CA GLU A 634 -43.98 -4.93 -36.35
C GLU A 634 -44.73 -3.70 -35.82
N LEU A 635 -44.34 -3.14 -34.68
CA LEU A 635 -44.98 -1.97 -34.08
C LEU A 635 -44.70 -0.67 -34.86
N LYS A 636 -43.81 -0.70 -35.86
CA LYS A 636 -43.59 0.45 -36.75
C LYS A 636 -44.85 0.92 -37.46
N LYS A 637 -45.83 0.03 -37.67
CA LYS A 637 -47.13 0.35 -38.30
C LYS A 637 -47.91 1.42 -37.53
N TYR A 638 -47.68 1.56 -36.22
CA TYR A 638 -48.36 2.55 -35.38
C TYR A 638 -47.62 3.88 -35.28
N LEU A 639 -46.37 3.99 -35.72
CA LEU A 639 -45.61 5.25 -35.63
C LEU A 639 -46.36 6.47 -36.23
N PRO A 640 -47.07 6.37 -37.38
CA PRO A 640 -47.85 7.48 -37.92
C PRO A 640 -48.96 7.98 -36.98
N ASP A 641 -49.61 7.09 -36.22
CA ASP A 641 -50.72 7.43 -35.31
C ASP A 641 -50.24 8.34 -34.16
N TYR A 642 -48.97 8.20 -33.78
CA TYR A 642 -48.31 9.02 -32.76
C TYR A 642 -47.49 10.18 -33.35
N ARG A 643 -47.59 10.42 -34.67
CA ARG A 643 -46.84 11.45 -35.40
C ARG A 643 -45.32 11.30 -35.29
N ILE A 644 -44.83 10.06 -35.21
CA ILE A 644 -43.40 9.72 -35.19
C ILE A 644 -43.02 9.15 -36.56
N LYS A 645 -41.86 9.55 -37.10
CA LYS A 645 -41.27 8.90 -38.28
C LYS A 645 -40.22 7.86 -37.87
N ALA A 646 -40.09 6.79 -38.65
CA ALA A 646 -39.12 5.73 -38.38
C ALA A 646 -37.65 6.21 -38.39
N GLU A 647 -37.38 7.27 -39.15
CA GLU A 647 -36.07 7.89 -39.32
C GLU A 647 -35.73 8.88 -38.19
N GLU A 648 -36.69 9.25 -37.34
CA GLU A 648 -36.45 10.10 -36.19
C GLU A 648 -35.58 9.41 -35.16
N PHE A 649 -34.71 10.17 -34.51
CA PHE A 649 -33.89 9.69 -33.42
C PHE A 649 -34.71 9.64 -32.13
N LEU A 650 -34.51 8.59 -31.33
CA LEU A 650 -35.05 8.53 -29.97
C LEU A 650 -34.28 9.51 -29.08
N MET A 651 -34.99 10.46 -28.49
CA MET A 651 -34.46 11.58 -27.72
C MET A 651 -35.30 11.81 -26.45
N PRO A 652 -34.82 12.54 -25.44
CA PRO A 652 -35.61 12.83 -24.23
C PRO A 652 -36.95 13.53 -24.54
N GLU A 653 -37.01 14.31 -25.64
CA GLU A 653 -38.19 15.06 -26.04
C GLU A 653 -39.32 14.17 -26.58
N ASN A 654 -38.99 13.08 -27.28
CA ASN A 654 -39.97 12.13 -27.84
C ASN A 654 -40.09 10.82 -27.03
N GLU A 655 -39.27 10.64 -25.98
CA GLU A 655 -39.29 9.48 -25.08
C GLU A 655 -40.70 9.16 -24.57
N LYS A 656 -41.44 10.19 -24.12
CA LYS A 656 -42.79 10.02 -23.56
C LYS A 656 -43.78 9.46 -24.57
N ILE A 657 -43.71 9.91 -25.82
CA ILE A 657 -44.63 9.50 -26.89
C ILE A 657 -44.30 8.07 -27.31
N VAL A 658 -43.01 7.75 -27.51
CA VAL A 658 -42.56 6.37 -27.81
C VAL A 658 -42.96 5.41 -26.68
N ARG A 659 -42.80 5.84 -25.43
CA ARG A 659 -43.23 5.07 -24.26
C ARG A 659 -44.74 4.83 -24.26
N GLN A 660 -45.54 5.84 -24.62
CA GLN A 660 -47.00 5.70 -24.70
C GLN A 660 -47.41 4.69 -25.76
N LEU A 661 -46.83 4.77 -26.97
CA LEU A 661 -47.06 3.80 -28.05
C LEU A 661 -46.83 2.38 -27.58
N LEU A 662 -45.68 2.11 -26.94
CA LEU A 662 -45.37 0.77 -26.46
C LEU A 662 -46.35 0.30 -25.37
N ILE A 663 -46.79 1.19 -24.48
CA ILE A 663 -47.73 0.87 -23.40
C ILE A 663 -49.14 0.55 -23.94
N GLU A 664 -49.62 1.30 -24.92
CA GLU A 664 -50.94 1.09 -25.54
C GLU A 664 -50.97 -0.20 -26.37
N HIS A 665 -49.85 -0.56 -27.00
CA HIS A 665 -49.69 -1.79 -27.79
C HIS A 665 -48.91 -2.90 -27.05
N TRP A 666 -48.98 -2.94 -25.71
CA TRP A 666 -48.11 -3.82 -24.91
C TRP A 666 -48.33 -5.31 -25.15
N GLU A 667 -49.56 -5.73 -25.45
CA GLU A 667 -49.86 -7.13 -25.78
C GLU A 667 -49.12 -7.57 -27.04
N GLU A 668 -49.07 -6.73 -28.07
CA GLU A 668 -48.27 -6.98 -29.28
C GLU A 668 -46.77 -7.00 -28.97
N VAL A 669 -46.28 -6.11 -28.09
CA VAL A 669 -44.88 -6.16 -27.60
C VAL A 669 -44.55 -7.50 -26.96
N CYS A 670 -45.44 -8.05 -26.13
CA CYS A 670 -45.24 -9.36 -25.52
C CYS A 670 -45.24 -10.47 -26.57
N GLY A 671 -46.18 -10.43 -27.52
CA GLY A 671 -46.28 -11.39 -28.62
C GLY A 671 -45.02 -11.45 -29.50
N CYS A 672 -44.33 -10.32 -29.70
CA CYS A 672 -43.06 -10.29 -30.44
C CYS A 672 -41.96 -11.17 -29.81
N TYR A 673 -42.02 -11.45 -28.49
CA TYR A 673 -40.99 -12.19 -27.78
C TYR A 673 -41.33 -13.65 -27.47
N SER A 674 -42.54 -14.13 -27.76
CA SER A 674 -42.97 -15.50 -27.41
C SER A 674 -42.04 -16.58 -27.96
N ARG A 675 -41.54 -16.39 -29.19
CA ARG A 675 -40.57 -17.30 -29.80
C ARG A 675 -39.22 -17.31 -29.07
N ASP A 676 -38.69 -16.13 -28.76
CA ASP A 676 -37.41 -15.99 -28.06
C ASP A 676 -37.50 -16.59 -26.65
N GLN A 677 -38.63 -16.39 -25.96
CA GLN A 677 -38.90 -16.96 -24.65
C GLN A 677 -38.91 -18.49 -24.68
N GLU A 678 -39.52 -19.11 -25.70
CA GLU A 678 -39.51 -20.57 -25.85
C GLU A 678 -38.10 -21.12 -26.15
N LEU A 679 -37.32 -20.44 -26.99
CA LEU A 679 -35.92 -20.83 -27.23
C LEU A 679 -35.07 -20.70 -25.95
N ILE A 680 -35.28 -19.62 -25.17
CA ILE A 680 -34.64 -19.44 -23.87
C ILE A 680 -35.07 -20.54 -22.89
N ARG A 681 -36.35 -20.91 -22.87
CA ARG A 681 -36.87 -22.01 -22.04
C ARG A 681 -36.17 -23.32 -22.34
N GLN A 682 -36.11 -23.70 -23.62
CA GLN A 682 -35.43 -24.92 -24.06
C GLN A 682 -33.95 -24.89 -23.70
N TYR A 683 -33.29 -23.74 -23.93
CA TYR A 683 -31.88 -23.56 -23.62
C TYR A 683 -31.57 -23.71 -22.11
N LEU A 684 -32.30 -22.98 -21.26
CA LEU A 684 -32.09 -23.01 -19.80
C LEU A 684 -32.48 -24.36 -19.21
N THR A 685 -33.61 -24.95 -19.63
CA THR A 685 -34.04 -26.29 -19.15
C THR A 685 -32.98 -27.34 -19.46
N ARG A 686 -32.41 -27.33 -20.69
CA ARG A 686 -31.33 -28.26 -21.06
C ARG A 686 -30.06 -28.05 -20.23
N LYS A 687 -29.69 -26.80 -19.95
CA LYS A 687 -28.48 -26.47 -19.17
C LYS A 687 -28.63 -26.83 -17.69
N THR A 688 -29.79 -26.56 -17.11
CA THR A 688 -30.15 -27.00 -15.76
C THR A 688 -30.16 -28.53 -15.69
N GLY A 689 -30.73 -29.20 -16.69
CA GLY A 689 -30.90 -30.66 -16.70
C GLY A 689 -31.78 -31.12 -15.54
N ASP A 690 -31.47 -32.27 -14.96
CA ASP A 690 -32.24 -32.88 -13.87
C ASP A 690 -31.87 -32.35 -12.47
N ALA A 691 -31.04 -31.30 -12.40
CA ALA A 691 -30.60 -30.74 -11.13
C ALA A 691 -31.78 -30.15 -10.35
N LYS A 692 -31.91 -30.53 -9.07
CA LYS A 692 -32.94 -30.02 -8.15
C LYS A 692 -32.52 -28.77 -7.41
N SER A 693 -31.24 -28.46 -7.40
CA SER A 693 -30.72 -27.21 -6.84
C SER A 693 -29.54 -26.72 -7.65
N VAL A 694 -29.57 -25.44 -8.03
CA VAL A 694 -28.52 -24.79 -8.81
C VAL A 694 -28.07 -23.47 -8.19
N ALA A 695 -26.78 -23.16 -8.32
CA ALA A 695 -26.25 -21.82 -8.05
C ALA A 695 -26.15 -21.05 -9.36
N VAL A 696 -26.75 -19.86 -9.43
CA VAL A 696 -26.61 -18.96 -10.58
C VAL A 696 -25.62 -17.86 -10.20
N VAL A 697 -24.48 -17.84 -10.89
CA VAL A 697 -23.33 -16.99 -10.54
C VAL A 697 -23.16 -15.88 -11.58
N ASP A 698 -23.05 -14.65 -11.11
CA ASP A 698 -22.75 -13.47 -11.93
C ASP A 698 -21.80 -12.52 -11.18
N VAL A 699 -21.05 -11.73 -11.94
CA VAL A 699 -20.23 -10.61 -11.45
C VAL A 699 -21.01 -9.30 -11.54
N GLY A 700 -22.11 -9.32 -12.29
CA GLY A 700 -23.01 -8.21 -12.52
C GLY A 700 -23.52 -7.54 -11.24
N TRP A 701 -23.25 -6.25 -11.13
CA TRP A 701 -23.46 -5.45 -9.91
C TRP A 701 -24.91 -5.24 -9.47
N SER A 702 -25.90 -5.50 -10.34
CA SER A 702 -27.30 -5.16 -10.07
C SER A 702 -28.21 -6.35 -9.81
N GLY A 703 -27.69 -7.59 -9.84
CA GLY A 703 -28.45 -8.83 -9.55
C GLY A 703 -29.58 -9.20 -10.53
N ASN A 704 -29.92 -8.34 -11.49
CA ASN A 704 -31.04 -8.55 -12.40
C ASN A 704 -30.94 -9.86 -13.20
N ASN A 705 -29.73 -10.24 -13.64
CA ASN A 705 -29.53 -11.45 -14.43
C ASN A 705 -29.82 -12.71 -13.61
N VAL A 706 -29.18 -12.85 -12.44
CA VAL A 706 -29.35 -14.02 -11.57
C VAL A 706 -30.78 -14.16 -11.07
N LEU A 707 -31.42 -13.04 -10.69
CA LEU A 707 -32.82 -13.02 -10.26
C LEU A 707 -33.79 -13.36 -11.40
N GLN A 708 -33.49 -12.92 -12.62
CA GLN A 708 -34.33 -13.27 -13.77
C GLN A 708 -34.22 -14.75 -14.09
N VAL A 709 -33.01 -15.33 -14.07
CA VAL A 709 -32.83 -16.77 -14.29
C VAL A 709 -33.58 -17.55 -13.21
N LYS A 710 -33.43 -17.17 -11.92
CA LYS A 710 -34.21 -17.77 -10.81
C LYS A 710 -35.71 -17.72 -11.06
N TYR A 711 -36.24 -16.54 -11.40
CA TYR A 711 -37.66 -16.36 -11.71
C TYR A 711 -38.13 -17.28 -12.84
N LEU A 712 -37.34 -17.39 -13.91
CA LEU A 712 -37.69 -18.23 -15.06
C LEU A 712 -37.69 -19.72 -14.69
N LEU A 713 -36.66 -20.21 -14.00
CA LEU A 713 -36.56 -21.61 -13.63
C LEU A 713 -37.67 -22.01 -12.65
N GLU A 714 -37.88 -21.22 -11.60
CA GLU A 714 -38.79 -21.59 -10.50
C GLU A 714 -40.26 -21.27 -10.79
N GLN A 715 -40.56 -20.10 -11.35
CA GLN A 715 -41.93 -19.59 -11.43
C GLN A 715 -42.53 -19.71 -12.84
N VAL A 716 -41.76 -19.46 -13.90
CA VAL A 716 -42.30 -19.47 -15.27
C VAL A 716 -42.27 -20.86 -15.88
N TYR A 717 -41.14 -21.55 -15.79
CA TYR A 717 -40.98 -22.88 -16.36
C TYR A 717 -41.44 -23.98 -15.40
N GLY A 718 -41.61 -23.64 -14.11
CA GLY A 718 -42.09 -24.55 -13.08
C GLY A 718 -41.17 -25.76 -12.90
N LEU A 719 -39.86 -25.57 -13.09
CA LEU A 719 -38.90 -26.65 -12.87
C LEU A 719 -38.88 -26.97 -11.37
N ASN A 720 -38.81 -28.26 -11.03
CA ASN A 720 -38.58 -28.71 -9.66
C ASN A 720 -37.11 -28.50 -9.25
N CYS A 721 -36.65 -27.26 -9.34
CA CYS A 721 -35.27 -26.85 -9.15
C CYS A 721 -35.23 -25.53 -8.37
N GLN A 722 -34.55 -25.52 -7.23
CA GLN A 722 -34.26 -24.31 -6.47
C GLN A 722 -33.04 -23.59 -7.05
N ALA A 723 -33.13 -22.28 -7.29
CA ALA A 723 -32.03 -21.47 -7.79
C ALA A 723 -31.52 -20.49 -6.70
N HIS A 724 -30.22 -20.54 -6.45
CA HIS A 724 -29.51 -19.68 -5.51
C HIS A 724 -28.75 -18.58 -6.25
N CYS A 725 -28.98 -17.31 -5.95
CA CYS A 725 -28.32 -16.20 -6.65
C CYS A 725 -27.02 -15.77 -5.94
N LEU A 726 -25.89 -15.97 -6.58
CA LEU A 726 -24.56 -15.66 -6.04
C LEU A 726 -23.89 -14.57 -6.86
N LEU A 727 -23.43 -13.51 -6.20
CA LEU A 727 -22.78 -12.37 -6.83
C LEU A 727 -21.40 -12.10 -6.25
N ALA A 728 -20.48 -11.66 -7.11
CA ALA A 728 -19.19 -11.14 -6.65
C ALA A 728 -19.37 -9.91 -5.75
N ALA A 729 -20.17 -8.94 -6.18
CA ALA A 729 -20.52 -7.75 -5.41
C ALA A 729 -21.83 -7.12 -5.91
N ALA A 730 -22.42 -6.23 -5.11
CA ALA A 730 -23.63 -5.47 -5.49
C ALA A 730 -23.44 -3.95 -5.35
N ARG A 731 -24.10 -3.17 -6.21
CA ARG A 731 -24.08 -1.70 -6.24
C ARG A 731 -25.47 -1.06 -6.15
N ASN A 732 -25.50 0.25 -5.93
CA ASN A 732 -26.69 1.09 -5.75
C ASN A 732 -27.54 1.40 -7.00
N VAL A 733 -27.50 0.59 -8.07
CA VAL A 733 -28.27 0.89 -9.30
C VAL A 733 -29.78 0.65 -9.14
N ASN A 734 -30.18 -0.19 -8.19
CA ASN A 734 -31.58 -0.40 -7.82
C ASN A 734 -31.69 -0.61 -6.30
N ASP A 735 -31.21 0.38 -5.56
CA ASP A 735 -30.90 0.28 -4.13
C ASP A 735 -32.05 -0.30 -3.30
N THR A 736 -33.28 0.12 -3.56
CA THR A 736 -34.45 -0.32 -2.79
C THR A 736 -34.79 -1.79 -3.02
N TYR A 737 -34.77 -2.25 -4.28
CA TYR A 737 -35.07 -3.65 -4.59
C TYR A 737 -33.93 -4.59 -4.21
N MET A 738 -32.68 -4.22 -4.54
CA MET A 738 -31.52 -5.05 -4.21
C MET A 738 -31.27 -5.12 -2.71
N ALA A 739 -31.46 -4.03 -1.96
CA ALA A 739 -31.42 -4.08 -0.50
C ALA A 739 -32.42 -5.12 0.05
N ALA A 740 -33.65 -5.11 -0.46
CA ALA A 740 -34.67 -6.08 -0.03
C ALA A 740 -34.29 -7.52 -0.41
N MET A 741 -33.74 -7.78 -1.60
CA MET A 741 -33.33 -9.13 -2.00
C MET A 741 -32.14 -9.65 -1.20
N ILE A 742 -31.16 -8.78 -0.90
CA ILE A 742 -30.02 -9.14 -0.04
C ILE A 742 -30.49 -9.42 1.38
N GLN A 743 -31.38 -8.58 1.93
CA GLN A 743 -31.90 -8.73 3.28
C GLN A 743 -32.83 -9.95 3.44
N LYS A 744 -33.51 -10.35 2.36
CA LYS A 744 -34.27 -11.62 2.28
C LYS A 744 -33.39 -12.83 2.00
N GLU A 745 -32.08 -12.62 1.84
CA GLU A 745 -31.12 -13.68 1.51
C GLU A 745 -31.34 -14.35 0.13
N GLU A 746 -32.15 -13.73 -0.73
CA GLU A 746 -32.39 -14.18 -2.11
C GLU A 746 -31.18 -13.95 -3.01
N VAL A 747 -30.33 -12.97 -2.65
CA VAL A 747 -29.05 -12.69 -3.31
C VAL A 747 -27.94 -12.63 -2.27
N LYS A 748 -26.87 -13.39 -2.51
CA LYS A 748 -25.68 -13.42 -1.67
C LYS A 748 -24.51 -12.75 -2.38
N THR A 749 -23.71 -11.97 -1.65
CA THR A 749 -22.57 -11.23 -2.19
C THR A 749 -21.29 -11.59 -1.45
N TYR A 750 -20.18 -11.78 -2.17
CA TYR A 750 -18.89 -12.12 -1.58
C TYR A 750 -18.07 -10.89 -1.14
N ILE A 751 -17.75 -9.98 -2.05
CA ILE A 751 -16.85 -8.84 -1.78
C ILE A 751 -17.56 -7.80 -0.93
N PHE A 752 -18.62 -7.19 -1.47
CA PHE A 752 -19.34 -6.11 -0.80
C PHE A 752 -20.76 -5.96 -1.33
N SER A 753 -21.57 -5.27 -0.53
CA SER A 753 -22.88 -4.74 -0.86
C SER A 753 -23.17 -3.55 0.07
N ASN A 754 -24.39 -3.02 0.03
CA ASN A 754 -24.84 -2.04 1.01
C ASN A 754 -24.97 -2.61 2.44
N MET A 755 -24.94 -3.94 2.61
CA MET A 755 -24.95 -4.64 3.91
C MET A 755 -23.62 -5.32 4.24
N GLN A 756 -22.91 -5.83 3.24
CA GLN A 756 -21.64 -6.56 3.40
C GLN A 756 -20.46 -5.64 3.08
N ASN A 757 -19.45 -5.55 3.94
CA ASN A 757 -18.24 -4.74 3.69
C ASN A 757 -18.56 -3.32 3.18
N LYS A 758 -19.49 -2.62 3.86
CA LYS A 758 -20.03 -1.32 3.44
C LYS A 758 -18.96 -0.28 3.09
N GLY A 759 -17.84 -0.25 3.82
CA GLY A 759 -16.75 0.68 3.50
C GLY A 759 -16.10 0.43 2.13
N LEU A 760 -16.01 -0.82 1.68
CA LEU A 760 -15.53 -1.16 0.33
C LEU A 760 -16.55 -0.82 -0.73
N HIS A 761 -17.83 -1.09 -0.43
CA HIS A 761 -18.93 -0.68 -1.28
C HIS A 761 -18.91 0.83 -1.53
N ASP A 762 -18.87 1.63 -0.46
CA ASP A 762 -18.89 3.09 -0.54
C ASP A 762 -17.63 3.60 -1.29
N ALA A 763 -16.44 3.07 -1.00
CA ALA A 763 -15.22 3.39 -1.74
C ALA A 763 -15.31 3.02 -3.23
N HIS A 764 -15.89 1.88 -3.58
CA HIS A 764 -16.07 1.48 -4.97
C HIS A 764 -16.99 2.45 -5.73
N GLN A 765 -18.06 2.93 -5.10
CA GLN A 765 -19.00 3.88 -5.70
C GLN A 765 -18.45 5.31 -5.78
N GLU A 766 -17.71 5.76 -4.77
CA GLU A 766 -17.33 7.17 -4.64
C GLU A 766 -16.00 7.49 -5.35
N GLU A 767 -15.10 6.52 -5.47
CA GLU A 767 -13.82 6.73 -6.15
C GLU A 767 -13.96 6.74 -7.68
N ASN A 768 -13.01 7.39 -8.35
CA ASN A 768 -12.87 7.40 -9.81
C ASN A 768 -14.15 7.77 -10.58
N HIS A 769 -14.98 8.66 -10.03
CA HIS A 769 -16.24 9.09 -10.65
C HIS A 769 -17.15 7.92 -11.05
N ARG A 770 -17.25 6.89 -10.19
CA ARG A 770 -18.07 5.66 -10.41
C ARG A 770 -17.58 4.74 -11.52
N LEU A 771 -16.35 4.90 -12.03
CA LEU A 771 -15.79 4.03 -13.06
C LEU A 771 -15.15 2.73 -12.53
N ASN A 772 -15.12 2.50 -11.21
CA ASN A 772 -14.52 1.28 -10.66
C ASN A 772 -15.19 0.01 -11.15
N SER A 773 -16.53 -0.01 -11.33
CA SER A 773 -17.22 -1.18 -11.87
C SER A 773 -16.71 -1.53 -13.27
N PHE A 774 -16.49 -0.51 -14.08
CA PHE A 774 -15.95 -0.64 -15.43
C PHE A 774 -14.48 -1.13 -15.40
N PHE A 775 -13.63 -0.58 -14.54
CA PHE A 775 -12.26 -1.05 -14.38
C PHE A 775 -12.17 -2.48 -13.85
N PHE A 776 -13.13 -2.89 -13.04
CA PHE A 776 -13.20 -4.25 -12.50
C PHE A 776 -13.63 -5.26 -13.57
N GLU A 777 -14.61 -4.91 -14.40
CA GLU A 777 -15.06 -5.75 -15.52
C GLU A 777 -13.92 -6.06 -16.51
N ILE A 778 -13.04 -5.09 -16.79
CA ILE A 778 -11.87 -5.27 -17.64
C ILE A 778 -10.96 -6.42 -17.17
N LEU A 779 -10.88 -6.67 -15.86
CA LEU A 779 -10.03 -7.74 -15.31
C LEU A 779 -10.53 -9.15 -15.61
N THR A 780 -11.80 -9.31 -15.99
CA THR A 780 -12.45 -10.63 -16.08
C THR A 780 -13.20 -10.86 -17.39
N GLN A 781 -13.08 -9.95 -18.35
CA GLN A 781 -13.78 -10.02 -19.62
C GLN A 781 -13.32 -11.22 -20.46
N SER A 782 -14.25 -12.08 -20.89
CA SER A 782 -13.97 -13.20 -21.79
C SER A 782 -13.43 -12.79 -23.16
N CYS A 783 -12.86 -13.76 -23.88
CA CYS A 783 -12.53 -13.64 -25.31
C CYS A 783 -13.72 -14.04 -26.20
N THR A 784 -14.95 -13.72 -25.80
CA THR A 784 -16.17 -14.03 -26.55
C THR A 784 -17.06 -12.81 -26.69
N PRO A 785 -17.73 -12.62 -27.83
CA PRO A 785 -18.64 -11.51 -28.03
C PRO A 785 -19.90 -11.63 -27.14
N THR A 786 -20.57 -10.50 -26.92
CA THR A 786 -21.79 -10.46 -26.11
C THR A 786 -22.92 -11.26 -26.74
N PHE A 787 -23.57 -12.12 -25.97
CA PHE A 787 -24.75 -12.85 -26.44
C PHE A 787 -25.96 -11.92 -26.61
N LEU A 788 -26.59 -11.91 -27.79
CA LEU A 788 -27.77 -11.10 -28.11
C LEU A 788 -29.08 -11.90 -28.11
N GLY A 789 -29.02 -13.23 -28.19
CA GLY A 789 -30.20 -14.10 -28.26
C GLY A 789 -30.09 -15.12 -29.38
N PHE A 790 -31.20 -15.39 -30.05
CA PHE A 790 -31.30 -16.43 -31.07
C PHE A 790 -31.77 -15.85 -32.41
N ASP A 791 -31.32 -16.45 -33.51
CA ASP A 791 -31.80 -16.10 -34.85
C ASP A 791 -33.10 -16.85 -35.22
N LYS A 792 -33.60 -16.60 -36.43
CA LYS A 792 -34.81 -17.28 -36.96
C LYS A 792 -34.64 -18.78 -37.17
N GLN A 793 -33.47 -19.36 -36.95
CA GLN A 793 -33.17 -20.78 -37.03
C GLN A 793 -32.81 -21.36 -35.65
N GLY A 794 -32.85 -20.55 -34.57
CA GLY A 794 -32.47 -20.98 -33.22
C GLY A 794 -30.96 -21.03 -32.97
N ARG A 795 -30.14 -20.46 -33.86
CA ARG A 795 -28.68 -20.33 -33.67
C ARG A 795 -28.37 -19.12 -32.79
N PHE A 796 -27.27 -19.17 -32.05
CA PHE A 796 -26.85 -18.07 -31.19
C PHE A 796 -26.46 -16.82 -32.00
N LEU A 797 -26.98 -15.69 -31.58
CA LEU A 797 -26.62 -14.37 -32.07
C LEU A 797 -25.68 -13.68 -31.09
N TYR A 798 -24.67 -13.02 -31.64
CA TYR A 798 -23.67 -12.29 -30.88
C TYR A 798 -23.54 -10.86 -31.37
N ASP A 799 -23.09 -9.99 -30.47
CA ASP A 799 -22.73 -8.62 -30.79
C ASP A 799 -21.36 -8.58 -31.48
N ILE A 800 -20.94 -7.38 -31.85
CA ILE A 800 -19.66 -7.17 -32.51
C ILE A 800 -18.52 -7.57 -31.56
N PRO A 801 -17.60 -8.43 -32.03
CA PRO A 801 -16.54 -8.94 -31.18
C PRO A 801 -15.49 -7.87 -30.90
N GLU A 802 -15.07 -7.75 -29.64
CA GLU A 802 -13.98 -6.87 -29.21
C GLU A 802 -12.60 -7.54 -29.39
N VAL A 803 -12.31 -7.98 -30.63
CA VAL A 803 -11.14 -8.82 -30.95
C VAL A 803 -9.80 -8.21 -30.56
N GLU A 804 -9.72 -6.87 -30.56
CA GLU A 804 -8.56 -6.06 -30.17
C GLU A 804 -8.16 -6.22 -28.70
N ASN A 805 -9.08 -6.74 -27.87
CA ASN A 805 -8.81 -7.03 -26.47
C ASN A 805 -8.45 -8.49 -26.22
N TYR A 806 -8.71 -9.41 -27.15
CA TYR A 806 -8.69 -10.85 -26.87
C TYR A 806 -7.31 -11.35 -26.45
N GLU A 807 -6.24 -10.81 -27.03
CA GLU A 807 -4.87 -11.14 -26.62
C GLU A 807 -4.60 -10.70 -25.18
N LYS A 808 -4.95 -9.45 -24.83
CA LYS A 808 -4.83 -8.91 -23.48
C LYS A 808 -5.62 -9.73 -22.47
N ASN A 809 -6.85 -10.11 -22.82
CA ASN A 809 -7.72 -10.92 -21.96
C ASN A 809 -7.14 -12.32 -21.74
N ARG A 810 -6.58 -12.96 -22.77
CA ARG A 810 -5.88 -14.26 -22.62
C ARG A 810 -4.71 -14.17 -21.66
N GLU A 811 -3.91 -13.11 -21.75
CA GLU A 811 -2.77 -12.89 -20.84
C GLU A 811 -3.23 -12.65 -19.40
N ILE A 812 -4.27 -11.82 -19.18
CA ILE A 812 -4.87 -11.62 -17.85
C ILE A 812 -5.41 -12.94 -17.28
N HIS A 813 -6.13 -13.73 -18.09
CA HIS A 813 -6.64 -15.03 -17.67
C HIS A 813 -5.52 -16.00 -17.30
N GLN A 814 -4.45 -16.03 -18.10
CA GLN A 814 -3.30 -16.89 -17.84
C GLN A 814 -2.60 -16.49 -16.54
N GLY A 815 -2.38 -15.18 -16.31
CA GLY A 815 -1.82 -14.69 -15.05
C GLY A 815 -2.69 -15.06 -13.84
N ALA A 816 -4.00 -14.94 -13.95
CA ALA A 816 -4.93 -15.31 -12.88
C ALA A 816 -4.89 -16.83 -12.58
N LEU A 817 -4.88 -17.68 -13.62
CA LEU A 817 -4.77 -19.13 -13.48
C LEU A 817 -3.45 -19.55 -12.83
N ASP A 818 -2.33 -18.91 -13.22
CA ASP A 818 -1.02 -19.24 -12.66
C ASP A 818 -0.89 -18.81 -11.21
N PHE A 819 -1.49 -17.67 -10.82
CA PHE A 819 -1.57 -17.28 -9.40
C PHE A 819 -2.34 -18.33 -8.59
N VAL A 820 -3.50 -18.78 -9.08
CA VAL A 820 -4.33 -19.80 -8.41
C VAL A 820 -3.53 -21.08 -8.20
N LYS A 821 -2.89 -21.59 -9.25
CA LYS A 821 -2.07 -22.80 -9.19
C LYS A 821 -0.92 -22.65 -8.20
N GLU A 822 -0.21 -21.53 -8.24
CA GLU A 822 0.93 -21.30 -7.35
C GLU A 822 0.48 -21.24 -5.89
N TYR A 823 -0.58 -20.48 -5.58
CA TYR A 823 -1.11 -20.37 -4.23
C TYR A 823 -1.62 -21.72 -3.70
N GLN A 824 -2.41 -22.47 -4.49
CA GLN A 824 -2.91 -23.80 -4.11
C GLN A 824 -1.76 -24.77 -3.85
N SER A 825 -0.74 -24.77 -4.71
CA SER A 825 0.43 -25.63 -4.55
C SER A 825 1.14 -25.40 -3.22
N ARG A 826 1.30 -24.12 -2.80
CA ARG A 826 1.99 -23.77 -1.55
C ARG A 826 1.16 -24.03 -0.31
N PHE A 827 -0.15 -23.85 -0.39
CA PHE A 827 -1.04 -23.93 0.78
C PHE A 827 -1.97 -25.15 0.79
N ARG A 828 -1.73 -26.16 -0.06
CA ARG A 828 -2.55 -27.39 -0.13
C ARG A 828 -2.74 -28.10 1.21
N ASN A 829 -1.74 -28.05 2.09
CA ASN A 829 -1.76 -28.68 3.42
C ASN A 829 -2.26 -27.73 4.52
N PHE A 830 -2.74 -26.53 4.15
CA PHE A 830 -3.24 -25.50 5.06
C PHE A 830 -4.59 -24.98 4.54
N PRO A 831 -5.68 -25.76 4.66
CA PRO A 831 -6.97 -25.43 4.03
C PRO A 831 -7.53 -24.05 4.41
N TYR A 832 -7.27 -23.58 5.63
CA TYR A 832 -7.70 -22.25 6.09
C TYR A 832 -6.99 -21.09 5.37
N MET A 833 -5.80 -21.31 4.79
CA MET A 833 -5.13 -20.30 3.95
C MET A 833 -5.88 -20.08 2.63
N MET A 834 -6.70 -21.03 2.19
CA MET A 834 -7.55 -20.86 1.02
C MET A 834 -8.78 -19.98 1.30
N ASP A 835 -9.05 -19.65 2.58
CA ASP A 835 -10.17 -18.80 2.98
C ASP A 835 -9.86 -17.31 2.88
N ILE A 836 -9.82 -16.82 1.64
CA ILE A 836 -9.60 -15.40 1.36
C ILE A 836 -10.89 -14.63 1.63
N SER A 837 -10.85 -13.66 2.52
CA SER A 837 -11.99 -12.78 2.79
C SER A 837 -12.31 -11.90 1.59
N GLY A 838 -13.58 -11.52 1.42
CA GLY A 838 -13.99 -10.56 0.39
C GLY A 838 -13.24 -9.22 0.50
N HIS A 839 -12.81 -8.84 1.71
CA HIS A 839 -11.99 -7.66 1.93
C HIS A 839 -10.60 -7.80 1.31
N ASP A 840 -9.90 -8.89 1.66
CA ASP A 840 -8.54 -9.16 1.17
C ASP A 840 -8.52 -9.35 -0.34
N ALA A 841 -9.50 -10.05 -0.89
CA ALA A 841 -9.67 -10.25 -2.33
C ALA A 841 -9.77 -8.92 -3.11
N TYR A 842 -10.35 -7.88 -2.51
CA TYR A 842 -10.58 -6.59 -3.18
C TYR A 842 -9.43 -5.60 -3.06
N MET A 843 -8.55 -5.75 -2.06
CA MET A 843 -7.45 -4.80 -1.83
C MET A 843 -6.50 -4.66 -3.04
N PRO A 844 -6.09 -5.72 -3.73
CA PRO A 844 -5.29 -5.61 -4.95
C PRO A 844 -5.99 -4.81 -6.06
N PHE A 845 -7.28 -5.03 -6.30
CA PHE A 845 -8.04 -4.25 -7.27
C PHE A 845 -8.12 -2.76 -6.88
N GLN A 846 -8.41 -2.45 -5.61
CA GLN A 846 -8.48 -1.06 -5.16
C GLN A 846 -7.13 -0.35 -5.31
N TYR A 847 -6.03 -1.05 -5.05
CA TYR A 847 -4.69 -0.54 -5.29
C TYR A 847 -4.46 -0.24 -6.78
N PHE A 848 -4.88 -1.17 -7.65
CA PHE A 848 -4.84 -1.01 -9.10
C PHE A 848 -5.69 0.17 -9.61
N SER A 849 -6.95 0.27 -9.19
CA SER A 849 -7.90 1.28 -9.69
C SER A 849 -7.54 2.71 -9.29
N ARG A 850 -6.73 2.89 -8.23
CA ARG A 850 -6.19 4.20 -7.81
C ARG A 850 -4.99 4.65 -8.64
N ASN A 851 -4.41 3.77 -9.47
CA ASN A 851 -3.25 4.06 -10.31
C ASN A 851 -3.67 4.43 -11.74
N LEU A 852 -4.41 5.53 -11.88
CA LEU A 852 -4.99 5.95 -13.17
C LEU A 852 -3.94 6.18 -14.27
N LEU A 853 -2.74 6.68 -13.96
CA LEU A 853 -1.68 6.88 -14.96
C LEU A 853 -1.27 5.57 -15.63
N TRP A 854 -1.14 4.50 -14.85
CA TRP A 854 -0.81 3.18 -15.36
C TRP A 854 -1.94 2.66 -16.25
N MET A 855 -3.19 2.82 -15.82
CA MET A 855 -4.36 2.42 -16.60
C MET A 855 -4.49 3.20 -17.92
N LYS A 856 -4.23 4.51 -17.92
CA LYS A 856 -4.16 5.32 -19.15
C LYS A 856 -3.14 4.75 -20.14
N LYS A 857 -1.96 4.38 -19.64
CA LYS A 857 -0.86 3.88 -20.47
C LYS A 857 -1.16 2.51 -21.11
N TYR A 858 -1.64 1.55 -20.34
CA TYR A 858 -1.75 0.16 -20.82
C TYR A 858 -3.16 -0.24 -21.26
N PHE A 859 -4.19 0.43 -20.76
CA PHE A 859 -5.59 0.15 -21.07
C PHE A 859 -6.27 1.25 -21.87
N GLY A 860 -5.64 2.39 -22.16
CA GLY A 860 -6.26 3.50 -22.91
C GLY A 860 -6.92 3.07 -24.24
N GLY A 861 -6.27 2.17 -24.99
CA GLY A 861 -6.81 1.60 -26.24
C GLY A 861 -7.64 0.32 -26.07
N TYR A 862 -8.03 -0.05 -24.85
CA TYR A 862 -8.94 -1.16 -24.60
C TYR A 862 -10.37 -0.72 -24.97
N ILE A 863 -11.06 -1.51 -25.79
CA ILE A 863 -12.34 -1.09 -26.41
C ILE A 863 -13.54 -1.85 -25.86
N PHE A 864 -14.74 -1.30 -25.93
CA PHE A 864 -15.97 -1.99 -25.51
C PHE A 864 -17.18 -1.41 -26.23
N GLY A 865 -18.16 -2.28 -26.50
CA GLY A 865 -19.48 -1.84 -26.96
C GLY A 865 -20.24 -1.18 -25.82
N ARG A 866 -20.55 0.13 -25.93
CA ARG A 866 -21.41 0.82 -24.95
C ARG A 866 -22.89 0.52 -25.14
N ASP A 867 -23.30 0.30 -26.38
CA ASP A 867 -24.69 0.17 -26.77
C ASP A 867 -24.96 -1.21 -27.34
N LEU A 868 -25.66 -2.03 -26.54
CA LEU A 868 -26.32 -3.24 -27.06
C LEU A 868 -27.18 -2.83 -28.27
N PHE A 869 -27.06 -3.57 -29.37
CA PHE A 869 -27.73 -3.34 -30.66
C PHE A 869 -27.20 -2.17 -31.53
N ALA A 870 -25.91 -1.84 -31.49
CA ALA A 870 -25.32 -0.84 -32.39
C ALA A 870 -25.22 -1.36 -33.86
N THR A 871 -25.15 -0.45 -34.86
CA THR A 871 -25.16 -0.80 -36.30
C THR A 871 -23.82 -1.38 -36.76
N GLN A 872 -23.79 -2.40 -37.64
CA GLN A 872 -22.53 -2.89 -38.24
C GLN A 872 -21.72 -1.79 -38.97
N GLU A 873 -22.36 -0.73 -39.45
CA GLU A 873 -21.68 0.42 -40.07
C GLU A 873 -21.18 1.49 -39.06
N LYS A 874 -21.63 1.44 -37.80
CA LYS A 874 -21.30 2.39 -36.71
C LYS A 874 -21.52 1.77 -35.32
N ALA A 875 -20.88 0.65 -35.04
CA ALA A 875 -20.83 0.19 -33.67
C ALA A 875 -19.94 1.14 -32.91
N VAL A 876 -20.50 1.86 -31.95
CA VAL A 876 -19.73 2.79 -31.14
C VAL A 876 -18.95 1.95 -30.13
N MET A 877 -17.85 1.38 -30.61
CA MET A 877 -16.77 0.91 -29.78
C MET A 877 -16.16 2.16 -29.15
N GLU A 878 -16.22 2.25 -27.83
CA GLU A 878 -15.51 3.30 -27.10
C GLU A 878 -14.24 2.72 -26.52
N SER A 879 -13.19 3.51 -26.47
CA SER A 879 -11.97 3.14 -25.74
C SER A 879 -12.04 3.57 -24.28
N VAL A 880 -11.23 2.94 -23.41
CA VAL A 880 -11.07 3.36 -22.01
C VAL A 880 -10.68 4.83 -21.96
N GLU A 881 -9.82 5.29 -22.88
CA GLU A 881 -9.44 6.69 -23.00
C GLU A 881 -10.64 7.61 -23.17
N GLU A 882 -11.54 7.28 -24.10
CA GLU A 882 -12.75 8.08 -24.34
C GLU A 882 -13.68 8.11 -23.12
N VAL A 883 -13.84 6.97 -22.44
CA VAL A 883 -14.66 6.89 -21.21
C VAL A 883 -14.06 7.70 -20.08
N MET A 884 -12.74 7.60 -19.88
CA MET A 884 -12.03 8.38 -18.87
C MET A 884 -12.05 9.88 -19.17
N LYS A 885 -11.98 10.28 -20.45
CA LYS A 885 -12.13 11.68 -20.87
C LYS A 885 -13.54 12.20 -20.55
N LYS A 886 -14.58 11.44 -20.90
CA LYS A 886 -15.98 11.80 -20.61
C LYS A 886 -16.26 11.91 -19.11
N ALA A 887 -15.61 11.10 -18.28
CA ALA A 887 -15.72 11.17 -16.83
C ALA A 887 -14.84 12.27 -16.18
N GLY A 888 -14.02 12.99 -16.96
CA GLY A 888 -13.17 14.08 -16.46
C GLY A 888 -11.90 13.62 -15.73
N ILE A 889 -11.51 12.34 -15.83
CA ILE A 889 -10.35 11.78 -15.12
C ILE A 889 -9.13 11.52 -16.02
N TRP A 890 -9.25 11.75 -17.33
CA TRP A 890 -8.15 11.56 -18.28
C TRP A 890 -7.06 12.64 -18.18
N GLU A 891 -7.43 13.91 -18.04
CA GLU A 891 -6.48 15.03 -18.03
C GLU A 891 -5.89 15.31 -16.64
N GLY A 892 -6.48 14.75 -15.59
CA GLY A 892 -5.97 14.85 -14.24
C GLY A 892 -4.58 14.21 -14.12
N ARG A 893 -3.56 15.02 -13.77
CA ARG A 893 -2.32 14.55 -13.14
C ARG A 893 -2.65 14.13 -11.70
N SER A 894 -3.47 13.10 -11.53
CA SER A 894 -3.85 12.54 -10.23
C SER A 894 -2.63 12.06 -9.49
#